data_AF-A0A957R3M0-F1
#
_entry.id   AF-A0A957R3M0-F1
#
_cell.length_a   1.000
_cell.length_b   1.000
_cell.length_c   1.000
_cell.angle_alpha   90.00
_cell.angle_beta   90.00
_cell.angle_gamma   90.00
#
_symmetry.space_group_name_H-M   'P 1'
#
loop_
_entity.id
_entity.type
_entity.pdbx_description
1 polymer ?
#
loop_
_entity_poly.entity_id
_entity_poly.type
_entity_poly.pdbx_seq_one_letter_code
_entity_poly.pdbx_strand_id
1 'polypeptide(L)'
;MNYQDFELEVRPLGGREYELVIIRSPAGEGREQATLPFSELQLKNHLLNVEVAMLRSGNVRRMALSEEEQAVQDFGRALFDFLLPAELRSAYRTSLSRVHAVGDGLRVKLRLNDPKLAFLPWEFLFDSNRREYVCLSIETPLVRYLEIQRSIPPLKVEPPLRILGMVVNPKNYPHQLDVAKEKQRVEEAVKDLQAAGLVELQWLEGQTWRDLQRELRRGPWHVFHFIGHGAFDTARDEGRLIFANSQGNADPFGATQLARLLADHKPLRLALLNACEGARGGTELFSGTAPILVSRGLPAVVAMQYAITDGGAIEFARAFYESLADAYPVDAAVGEARKAMSFAFEQTVEWGVPVLYMRARDGVLFELAQQPKRPVEAVREPPLPTQPEPIKQDKVQQPQIEPPQQMQPVSPSALRQAMVEGLNLDELKTVCFDLGAVDYDNLSGNTKSSKIISLIGWFQRRNQLDLLTGYLNREYPHVLRNVDLRSNESDRLNDDVDLFKNVLHAVSQTLGRGGVTGVDEVAHYTDLSQEIIKRVLESLQEQNLVVIDKTLGGIWLINLTDKGEAQVFSTIGKYSEQAKEKPLSSAPTQLPKSSNFTPQPFDGIEWIEIPAGEFWMGAATHDKQAYNDEKPLHKLYLPTYWMGKTPITNAQYLTFVQDSNQGNPEHWKNGRYPDGKGDHPVVYVSWQDAMAYCQWLSKKIGMEVTLPSEVEWEKAARGGIQLVINKEQEANPMPQRIYPWGDKFEKGYCNNKDAGIRNTSPVSQFKKGASPYGLWDMNGNVWEWTRSIFKKYPYKPDDGRENLDDTLVLRVLRGGSWFVGSRGARVSYRGRDDSGYRSSYLGFRVVVVRPPSQP
;
A
#
# COMPACT_ATOMS: atom_id res chain seq x y z
N MET A 1 4.06 32.52 -20.77
CA MET A 1 4.35 31.44 -21.75
C MET A 1 3.19 31.36 -22.74
N ASN A 2 3.47 31.21 -24.03
CA ASN A 2 2.44 31.08 -25.07
C ASN A 2 2.24 29.61 -25.44
N TYR A 3 1.01 29.25 -25.83
CA TYR A 3 0.65 27.89 -26.18
C TYR A 3 -0.14 27.83 -27.49
N GLN A 4 0.15 26.81 -28.29
CA GLN A 4 -0.73 26.34 -29.35
C GLN A 4 -1.40 25.04 -28.91
N ASP A 5 -2.62 24.80 -29.37
CA ASP A 5 -3.43 23.66 -28.92
C ASP A 5 -3.23 22.43 -29.80
N PHE A 6 -3.00 21.27 -29.19
CA PHE A 6 -3.29 19.95 -29.74
C PHE A 6 -4.58 19.43 -29.10
N GLU A 7 -5.71 19.67 -29.77
CA GLU A 7 -7.04 19.34 -29.28
C GLU A 7 -7.53 18.02 -29.88
N LEU A 8 -7.68 17.02 -29.03
CA LEU A 8 -8.08 15.67 -29.37
C LEU A 8 -9.43 15.34 -28.75
N GLU A 9 -10.39 14.96 -29.59
CA GLU A 9 -11.71 14.49 -29.20
C GLU A 9 -11.79 12.97 -29.29
N VAL A 10 -12.30 12.34 -28.23
CA VAL A 10 -12.48 10.88 -28.13
C VAL A 10 -13.96 10.58 -28.09
N ARG A 11 -14.46 9.95 -29.16
CA ARG A 11 -15.90 9.66 -29.37
C ARG A 11 -16.15 8.15 -29.29
N PRO A 12 -17.15 7.68 -28.52
CA PRO A 12 -17.47 6.26 -28.47
C PRO A 12 -18.09 5.79 -29.79
N LEU A 13 -17.61 4.66 -30.32
CA LEU A 13 -18.24 3.93 -31.45
C LEU A 13 -19.04 2.71 -30.98
N GLY A 14 -18.75 2.21 -29.78
CA GLY A 14 -19.44 1.08 -29.14
C GLY A 14 -18.46 0.11 -28.49
N GLY A 15 -18.86 -0.50 -27.37
CA GLY A 15 -17.99 -1.44 -26.64
C GLY A 15 -16.68 -0.78 -26.17
N ARG A 16 -15.55 -1.19 -26.75
CA ARG A 16 -14.21 -0.64 -26.48
C ARG A 16 -13.63 0.18 -27.64
N GLU A 17 -14.42 0.43 -28.67
CA GLU A 17 -13.99 1.12 -29.88
C GLU A 17 -14.33 2.61 -29.81
N TYR A 18 -13.36 3.44 -30.21
CA TYR A 18 -13.46 4.89 -30.18
C TYR A 18 -12.94 5.49 -31.49
N GLU A 19 -13.57 6.58 -31.92
CA GLU A 19 -13.04 7.48 -32.93
C GLU A 19 -12.25 8.59 -32.23
N LEU A 20 -10.99 8.76 -32.64
CA LEU A 20 -10.09 9.79 -32.15
C LEU A 20 -9.95 10.87 -33.22
N VAL A 21 -10.28 12.11 -32.89
CA VAL A 21 -10.35 13.21 -33.86
C VAL A 21 -9.52 14.39 -33.38
N ILE A 22 -8.51 14.79 -34.15
CA ILE A 22 -7.79 16.04 -33.94
C ILE A 22 -8.69 17.18 -34.44
N ILE A 23 -9.23 17.96 -33.52
CA ILE A 23 -10.08 19.12 -33.79
C ILE A 23 -9.23 20.32 -34.19
N ARG A 24 -8.06 20.47 -33.56
CA ARG A 24 -7.11 21.53 -33.88
C ARG A 24 -5.71 21.07 -33.53
N SER A 25 -4.76 21.27 -34.45
CA SER A 25 -3.34 21.18 -34.14
C SER A 25 -2.52 22.05 -35.08
N PRO A 26 -1.29 22.44 -34.70
CA PRO A 26 -0.33 23.05 -35.61
C PRO A 26 -0.03 22.19 -36.85
N ALA A 27 -0.20 20.86 -36.78
CA ALA A 27 -0.01 19.93 -37.89
C ALA A 27 -1.25 19.76 -38.80
N GLY A 28 -2.42 20.27 -38.39
CA GLY A 28 -3.70 20.11 -39.09
C GLY A 28 -4.71 19.23 -38.35
N GLU A 29 -5.75 18.80 -39.06
CA GLU A 29 -6.76 17.87 -38.56
C GLU A 29 -6.42 16.42 -38.93
N GLY A 30 -6.99 15.46 -38.22
CA GLY A 30 -6.77 14.04 -38.45
C GLY A 30 -7.80 13.21 -37.69
N ARG A 31 -8.05 11.99 -38.14
CA ARG A 31 -8.93 11.06 -37.42
C ARG A 31 -8.46 9.63 -37.57
N GLU A 32 -8.58 8.84 -36.51
CA GLU A 32 -8.22 7.42 -36.52
C GLU A 32 -9.11 6.67 -35.53
N GLN A 33 -9.38 5.40 -35.79
CA GLN A 33 -10.11 4.54 -34.85
C GLN A 33 -9.11 3.80 -33.97
N ALA A 34 -9.44 3.67 -32.69
CA ALA A 34 -8.64 2.93 -31.73
C ALA A 34 -9.53 2.12 -30.79
N THR A 35 -8.99 0.99 -30.34
CA THR A 35 -9.64 0.15 -29.33
C THR A 35 -8.94 0.34 -28.01
N LEU A 36 -9.70 0.61 -26.94
CA LEU A 36 -9.15 0.69 -25.60
C LEU A 36 -8.46 -0.65 -25.27
N PRO A 37 -7.16 -0.67 -24.96
CA PRO A 37 -6.36 -1.89 -24.97
C PRO A 37 -6.60 -2.79 -23.75
N PHE A 38 -7.52 -2.40 -22.86
CA PHE A 38 -7.80 -3.09 -21.62
C PHE A 38 -9.20 -3.70 -21.65
N SER A 39 -9.34 -4.93 -21.17
CA SER A 39 -10.63 -5.41 -20.67
C SER A 39 -10.99 -4.69 -19.37
N GLU A 40 -12.25 -4.77 -18.92
CA GLU A 40 -12.67 -4.18 -17.64
C GLU A 40 -11.80 -4.68 -16.47
N LEU A 41 -11.47 -5.98 -16.46
CA LEU A 41 -10.60 -6.57 -15.44
C LEU A 41 -9.16 -6.06 -15.51
N GLN A 42 -8.57 -5.99 -16.72
CA GLN A 42 -7.22 -5.44 -16.89
C GLN A 42 -7.16 -3.98 -16.46
N LEU A 43 -8.17 -3.19 -16.83
CA LEU A 43 -8.26 -1.80 -16.43
C LEU A 43 -8.31 -1.66 -14.91
N LYS A 44 -9.13 -2.48 -14.24
CA LYS A 44 -9.22 -2.48 -12.76
C LYS A 44 -7.88 -2.83 -12.11
N ASN A 45 -7.16 -3.82 -12.63
CA ASN A 45 -5.84 -4.19 -12.13
C ASN A 45 -4.81 -3.07 -12.32
N HIS A 46 -4.81 -2.39 -13.47
CA HIS A 46 -3.92 -1.25 -13.71
C HIS A 46 -4.21 -0.09 -12.76
N LEU A 47 -5.49 0.23 -12.54
CA LEU A 47 -5.89 1.28 -11.58
C LEU A 47 -5.47 0.93 -10.14
N LEU A 48 -5.56 -0.34 -9.76
CA LEU A 48 -5.07 -0.81 -8.46
C LEU A 48 -3.55 -0.66 -8.33
N ASN A 49 -2.79 -0.99 -9.39
CA ASN A 49 -1.33 -0.82 -9.38
C ASN A 49 -0.92 0.65 -9.22
N VAL A 50 -1.66 1.57 -9.87
CA VAL A 50 -1.49 3.02 -9.67
C VAL A 50 -1.76 3.40 -8.21
N GLU A 51 -2.84 2.91 -7.61
CA GLU A 51 -3.16 3.18 -6.21
C GLU A 51 -2.08 2.62 -5.25
N VAL A 52 -1.55 1.43 -5.52
CA VAL A 52 -0.44 0.85 -4.75
C VAL A 52 0.84 1.68 -4.89
N ALA A 53 1.16 2.16 -6.08
CA ALA A 53 2.31 3.04 -6.31
C ALA A 53 2.14 4.38 -5.55
N MET A 54 0.94 4.93 -5.51
CA MET A 54 0.60 6.13 -4.73
C MET A 54 0.83 5.93 -3.23
N LEU A 55 0.33 4.82 -2.67
CA LEU A 55 0.49 4.52 -1.25
C LEU A 55 1.95 4.33 -0.82
N ARG A 56 2.86 4.04 -1.76
CA ARG A 56 4.29 3.83 -1.53
C ARG A 56 5.16 5.04 -1.83
N SER A 57 4.64 6.02 -2.57
CA SER A 57 5.35 7.24 -3.00
C SER A 57 5.87 8.12 -1.85
N GLY A 58 5.40 7.89 -0.61
CA GLY A 58 5.87 8.58 0.59
C GLY A 58 6.94 7.87 1.42
N ASN A 59 7.46 6.71 0.99
CA ASN A 59 8.46 5.95 1.74
C ASN A 59 9.44 5.24 0.79
N VAL A 60 10.72 5.68 0.79
CA VAL A 60 11.96 5.02 0.29
C VAL A 60 12.63 5.72 -0.90
N ARG A 61 13.90 6.15 -0.74
CA ARG A 61 14.83 6.47 -1.84
C ARG A 61 15.40 5.18 -2.46
N ARG A 62 15.28 4.97 -3.77
CA ARG A 62 16.06 3.96 -4.53
C ARG A 62 16.64 4.57 -5.82
N MET A 63 17.71 3.94 -6.33
CA MET A 63 18.42 4.34 -7.55
C MET A 63 17.90 3.67 -8.83
N ALA A 64 16.73 3.01 -8.81
CA ALA A 64 16.10 2.37 -9.97
C ALA A 64 14.56 2.35 -9.83
N LEU A 65 13.81 2.52 -10.94
CA LEU A 65 12.34 2.47 -10.95
C LEU A 65 11.87 1.23 -10.20
N SER A 66 10.99 1.42 -9.22
CA SER A 66 10.33 0.33 -8.52
C SER A 66 9.45 -0.49 -9.48
N GLU A 67 9.20 -1.77 -9.19
CA GLU A 67 8.29 -2.62 -10.00
C GLU A 67 6.91 -1.97 -10.14
N GLU A 68 6.49 -1.20 -9.13
CA GLU A 68 5.23 -0.47 -9.12
C GLU A 68 5.26 0.78 -10.02
N GLU A 69 6.34 1.57 -10.02
CA GLU A 69 6.50 2.68 -10.98
C GLU A 69 6.57 2.19 -12.43
N GLN A 70 7.23 1.04 -12.66
CA GLN A 70 7.24 0.42 -13.98
C GLN A 70 5.81 0.06 -14.43
N ALA A 71 4.97 -0.44 -13.52
CA ALA A 71 3.58 -0.73 -13.83
C ALA A 71 2.76 0.53 -14.17
N VAL A 72 3.01 1.66 -13.50
CA VAL A 72 2.39 2.96 -13.83
C VAL A 72 2.85 3.44 -15.20
N GLN A 73 4.15 3.33 -15.49
CA GLN A 73 4.74 3.71 -16.77
C GLN A 73 4.20 2.86 -17.94
N ASP A 74 4.09 1.54 -17.75
CA ASP A 74 3.56 0.62 -18.76
C ASP A 74 2.08 0.89 -19.03
N PHE A 75 1.30 1.19 -17.98
CA PHE A 75 -0.08 1.61 -18.13
C PHE A 75 -0.19 2.94 -18.89
N GLY A 76 0.64 3.91 -18.52
CA GLY A 76 0.77 5.21 -19.18
C GLY A 76 1.14 5.12 -20.66
N ARG A 77 2.02 4.17 -21.01
CA ARG A 77 2.41 3.87 -22.38
C ARG A 77 1.23 3.33 -23.19
N ALA A 78 0.48 2.38 -22.65
CA ALA A 78 -0.68 1.83 -23.31
C ALA A 78 -1.80 2.86 -23.51
N LEU A 79 -1.98 3.80 -22.56
CA LEU A 79 -2.89 4.94 -22.73
C LEU A 79 -2.40 5.92 -23.81
N PHE A 80 -1.09 6.15 -23.90
CA PHE A 80 -0.48 7.00 -24.93
C PHE A 80 -0.65 6.39 -26.32
N ASP A 81 -0.40 5.09 -26.44
CA ASP A 81 -0.58 4.35 -27.69
C ASP A 81 -2.04 4.32 -28.14
N PHE A 82 -2.97 4.22 -27.19
CA PHE A 82 -4.40 4.35 -27.45
C PHE A 82 -4.79 5.74 -27.94
N LEU A 83 -4.38 6.83 -27.26
CA LEU A 83 -4.77 8.20 -27.63
C LEU A 83 -4.08 8.70 -28.90
N LEU A 84 -2.86 8.24 -29.15
CA LEU A 84 -2.03 8.66 -30.28
C LEU A 84 -1.60 7.43 -31.07
N PRO A 85 -2.52 6.80 -31.83
CA PRO A 85 -2.17 5.79 -32.82
C PRO A 85 -1.35 6.39 -33.98
N ALA A 86 -0.97 5.59 -34.97
CA ALA A 86 0.16 5.91 -35.86
C ALA A 86 0.06 7.27 -36.56
N GLU A 87 -1.11 7.61 -37.13
CA GLU A 87 -1.29 8.87 -37.87
C GLU A 87 -1.36 10.07 -36.91
N LEU A 88 -2.15 9.94 -35.83
CA LEU A 88 -2.31 10.98 -34.81
C LEU A 88 -1.00 11.28 -34.08
N ARG A 89 -0.17 10.25 -33.85
CA ARG A 89 1.16 10.41 -33.26
C ARG A 89 2.11 11.19 -34.16
N SER A 90 2.01 10.99 -35.48
CA SER A 90 2.79 11.77 -36.44
C SER A 90 2.37 13.25 -36.42
N ALA A 91 1.07 13.52 -36.35
CA ALA A 91 0.53 14.87 -36.20
C ALA A 91 0.95 15.52 -34.86
N TYR A 92 0.91 14.78 -33.75
CA TYR A 92 1.38 15.23 -32.44
C TYR A 92 2.86 15.63 -32.47
N ARG A 93 3.74 14.76 -33.00
CA ARG A 93 5.18 15.03 -33.11
C ARG A 93 5.48 16.21 -34.01
N THR A 94 4.78 16.29 -35.15
CA THR A 94 4.92 17.41 -36.09
C THR A 94 4.48 18.72 -35.43
N SER A 95 3.39 18.70 -34.66
CA SER A 95 2.91 19.85 -33.91
C SER A 95 3.92 20.30 -32.87
N LEU A 96 4.49 19.36 -32.11
CA LEU A 96 5.50 19.63 -31.09
C LEU A 96 6.76 20.27 -31.70
N SER A 97 7.26 19.71 -32.81
CA SER A 97 8.40 20.29 -33.54
C SER A 97 8.12 21.71 -34.07
N ARG A 98 6.89 21.97 -34.54
CA ARG A 98 6.49 23.29 -35.06
C ARG A 98 6.43 24.35 -33.96
N VAL A 99 5.86 24.03 -32.80
CA VAL A 99 5.76 25.00 -31.70
C VAL A 99 7.12 25.29 -31.05
N HIS A 100 7.96 24.26 -30.91
CA HIS A 100 9.31 24.44 -30.36
C HIS A 100 10.17 25.33 -31.27
N ALA A 101 9.98 25.26 -32.59
CA ALA A 101 10.70 26.12 -33.53
C ALA A 101 10.37 27.62 -33.36
N VAL A 102 9.23 27.96 -32.76
CA VAL A 102 8.80 29.34 -32.50
C VAL A 102 8.83 29.72 -31.01
N GLY A 103 9.30 28.82 -30.14
CA GLY A 103 9.40 29.05 -28.68
C GLY A 103 8.08 28.97 -27.91
N ASP A 104 7.02 28.40 -28.53
CA ASP A 104 5.73 28.16 -27.89
C ASP A 104 5.66 26.74 -27.28
N GLY A 105 4.79 26.54 -26.29
CA GLY A 105 4.39 25.21 -25.82
C GLY A 105 3.24 24.60 -26.63
N LEU A 106 3.08 23.27 -26.56
CA LEU A 106 1.96 22.52 -27.13
C LEU A 106 0.99 22.06 -26.02
N ARG A 107 -0.12 22.77 -25.83
CA ARG A 107 -1.16 22.36 -24.88
C ARG A 107 -1.94 21.17 -25.40
N VAL A 108 -1.95 20.06 -24.66
CA VAL A 108 -2.71 18.86 -25.00
C VAL A 108 -4.09 18.93 -24.35
N LYS A 109 -5.14 19.11 -25.17
CA LYS A 109 -6.54 19.17 -24.72
C LYS A 109 -7.25 17.87 -25.05
N LEU A 110 -7.76 17.19 -24.02
CA LEU A 110 -8.55 15.98 -24.15
C LEU A 110 -10.03 16.30 -24.00
N ARG A 111 -10.82 16.06 -25.04
CA ARG A 111 -12.28 16.11 -25.03
C ARG A 111 -12.83 14.69 -24.95
N LEU A 112 -13.23 14.31 -23.75
CA LEU A 112 -13.69 12.95 -23.44
C LEU A 112 -15.22 12.92 -23.47
N ASN A 113 -15.80 12.38 -24.55
CA ASN A 113 -17.26 12.34 -24.70
C ASN A 113 -17.91 11.11 -24.07
N ASP A 114 -17.11 10.12 -23.66
CA ASP A 114 -17.57 8.99 -22.86
C ASP A 114 -17.21 9.23 -21.37
N PRO A 115 -18.20 9.30 -20.46
CA PRO A 115 -17.95 9.43 -19.02
C PRO A 115 -17.00 8.36 -18.46
N LYS A 116 -16.99 7.15 -19.04
CA LYS A 116 -16.09 6.07 -18.62
C LYS A 116 -14.61 6.41 -18.79
N LEU A 117 -14.29 7.25 -19.78
CA LEU A 117 -12.93 7.70 -20.02
C LEU A 117 -12.47 8.78 -19.04
N ALA A 118 -13.39 9.47 -18.37
CA ALA A 118 -13.05 10.45 -17.35
C ALA A 118 -12.45 9.82 -16.07
N PHE A 119 -12.53 8.50 -15.90
CA PHE A 119 -11.90 7.81 -14.76
C PHE A 119 -10.44 7.42 -15.01
N LEU A 120 -10.02 7.39 -16.29
CA LEU A 120 -8.66 7.00 -16.63
C LEU A 120 -7.67 8.09 -16.18
N PRO A 121 -6.52 7.73 -15.61
CA PRO A 121 -5.53 8.70 -15.14
C PRO A 121 -4.62 9.12 -16.30
N TRP A 122 -5.18 9.94 -17.19
CA TRP A 122 -4.48 10.49 -18.36
C TRP A 122 -3.20 11.24 -17.99
N GLU A 123 -3.07 11.66 -16.74
CA GLU A 123 -1.89 12.30 -16.19
C GLU A 123 -0.65 11.41 -16.28
N PHE A 124 -0.81 10.07 -16.31
CA PHE A 124 0.31 9.14 -16.51
C PHE A 124 0.68 8.86 -17.97
N LEU A 125 0.14 9.59 -18.95
CA LEU A 125 0.50 9.41 -20.35
C LEU A 125 2.03 9.47 -20.53
N PHE A 126 2.62 8.36 -21.02
CA PHE A 126 4.06 8.20 -21.12
C PHE A 126 4.50 8.05 -22.58
N ASP A 127 5.29 9.01 -23.08
CA ASP A 127 5.87 8.94 -24.42
C ASP A 127 7.18 8.16 -24.39
N SER A 128 7.13 6.92 -24.88
CA SER A 128 8.29 6.02 -24.89
C SER A 128 9.45 6.51 -25.75
N ASN A 129 9.19 7.36 -26.76
CA ASN A 129 10.25 7.89 -27.60
C ASN A 129 11.02 9.01 -26.91
N ARG A 130 10.35 9.80 -26.08
CA ARG A 130 10.97 10.84 -25.26
C ARG A 130 11.44 10.31 -23.90
N ARG A 131 10.98 9.12 -23.52
CA ARG A 131 11.17 8.48 -22.21
C ARG A 131 10.69 9.39 -21.06
N GLU A 132 9.58 10.09 -21.29
CA GLU A 132 9.08 11.11 -20.36
C GLU A 132 7.54 11.09 -20.30
N TYR A 133 6.99 11.47 -19.15
CA TYR A 133 5.56 11.70 -18.98
C TYR A 133 5.14 13.01 -19.62
N VAL A 134 4.07 12.98 -20.41
CA VAL A 134 3.61 14.17 -21.17
C VAL A 134 3.33 15.35 -20.24
N CYS A 135 2.80 15.09 -19.05
CA CYS A 135 2.37 16.15 -18.15
C CYS A 135 3.44 16.67 -17.16
N LEU A 136 4.65 16.09 -17.17
CA LEU A 136 5.81 16.57 -16.39
C LEU A 136 6.64 17.62 -17.15
N SER A 137 5.99 18.37 -18.04
CA SER A 137 6.59 19.50 -18.73
C SER A 137 5.57 20.63 -18.85
N ILE A 138 6.02 21.86 -18.58
CA ILE A 138 5.24 23.06 -18.89
C ILE A 138 5.12 23.32 -20.38
N GLU A 139 5.93 22.68 -21.22
CA GLU A 139 5.80 22.79 -22.67
C GLU A 139 4.62 21.95 -23.18
N THR A 140 4.20 20.94 -22.45
CA THR A 140 3.12 20.02 -22.84
C THR A 140 2.05 19.83 -21.75
N PRO A 141 1.41 20.91 -21.27
CA PRO A 141 0.41 20.80 -20.23
C PRO A 141 -0.79 19.96 -20.73
N LEU A 142 -1.24 19.04 -19.90
CA LEU A 142 -2.34 18.14 -20.17
C LEU A 142 -3.61 18.63 -19.49
N VAL A 143 -4.70 18.75 -20.26
CA VAL A 143 -5.98 19.29 -19.77
C VAL A 143 -7.15 18.43 -20.20
N ARG A 144 -8.07 18.16 -19.27
CA ARG A 144 -9.41 17.63 -19.58
C ARG A 144 -10.33 18.81 -19.93
N TYR A 145 -10.61 18.98 -21.21
CA TYR A 145 -11.25 20.18 -21.76
C TYR A 145 -12.73 19.97 -22.06
N LEU A 146 -13.57 20.90 -21.59
CA LEU A 146 -15.01 20.91 -21.87
C LEU A 146 -15.34 22.10 -22.77
N GLU A 147 -15.69 21.83 -24.04
CA GLU A 147 -16.14 22.89 -24.94
C GLU A 147 -17.59 23.29 -24.62
N ILE A 148 -17.79 24.57 -24.30
CA ILE A 148 -19.11 25.13 -24.01
C ILE A 148 -19.21 26.49 -24.69
N GLN A 149 -20.35 26.77 -25.34
CA GLN A 149 -20.54 27.92 -26.24
C GLN A 149 -20.26 29.31 -25.64
N ARG A 150 -20.28 29.45 -24.31
CA ARG A 150 -20.06 30.75 -23.63
C ARG A 150 -18.64 30.84 -23.07
N SER A 151 -17.81 31.73 -23.62
CA SER A 151 -16.50 32.06 -23.06
C SER A 151 -16.64 32.94 -21.81
N ILE A 152 -15.80 32.70 -20.81
CA ILE A 152 -15.69 33.54 -19.60
C ILE A 152 -14.34 34.24 -19.69
N PRO A 153 -14.29 35.59 -19.78
CA PRO A 153 -13.03 36.30 -19.89
C PRO A 153 -12.20 36.18 -18.60
N PRO A 154 -10.85 36.29 -18.71
CA PRO A 154 -9.98 36.41 -17.54
C PRO A 154 -10.47 37.53 -16.61
N LEU A 155 -10.32 37.32 -15.30
CA LEU A 155 -10.61 38.36 -14.33
C LEU A 155 -9.40 39.28 -14.18
N LYS A 156 -9.58 40.59 -14.39
CA LYS A 156 -8.58 41.57 -13.99
C LYS A 156 -8.52 41.66 -12.47
N VAL A 157 -7.35 41.40 -11.90
CA VAL A 157 -7.15 41.41 -10.45
C VAL A 157 -5.95 42.32 -10.13
N GLU A 158 -6.18 43.28 -9.24
CA GLU A 158 -5.10 43.93 -8.51
C GLU A 158 -4.80 43.04 -7.30
N PRO A 159 -3.55 42.57 -7.12
CA PRO A 159 -3.20 41.73 -5.99
C PRO A 159 -3.65 42.36 -4.64
N PRO A 160 -4.11 41.52 -3.68
CA PRO A 160 -3.92 40.08 -3.63
C PRO A 160 -4.98 39.23 -4.37
N LEU A 161 -4.56 38.05 -4.84
CA LEU A 161 -5.47 36.96 -5.19
C LEU A 161 -6.15 36.43 -3.91
N ARG A 162 -7.46 36.63 -3.79
CA ARG A 162 -8.25 36.22 -2.62
C ARG A 162 -8.73 34.77 -2.73
N ILE A 163 -8.24 33.94 -1.82
CA ILE A 163 -8.56 32.52 -1.67
C ILE A 163 -9.51 32.34 -0.49
N LEU A 164 -10.69 31.80 -0.75
CA LEU A 164 -11.62 31.34 0.29
C LEU A 164 -11.33 29.87 0.61
N GLY A 165 -10.73 29.61 1.76
CA GLY A 165 -10.47 28.28 2.28
C GLY A 165 -11.63 27.73 3.10
N MET A 166 -12.00 26.47 2.90
CA MET A 166 -13.03 25.78 3.70
C MET A 166 -12.54 24.38 4.06
N VAL A 167 -12.52 24.06 5.36
CA VAL A 167 -12.21 22.72 5.86
C VAL A 167 -13.46 22.13 6.50
N VAL A 168 -13.88 20.95 6.06
CA VAL A 168 -15.05 20.26 6.61
C VAL A 168 -14.67 18.94 7.26
N ASN A 169 -14.99 18.81 8.54
CA ASN A 169 -14.75 17.61 9.34
C ASN A 169 -16.01 17.28 10.19
N PRO A 170 -17.01 16.59 9.61
CA PRO A 170 -18.25 16.26 10.31
C PRO A 170 -18.06 15.20 11.41
N LYS A 171 -18.77 15.34 12.53
CA LYS A 171 -18.59 14.52 13.75
C LYS A 171 -18.82 13.02 13.57
N ASN A 172 -19.76 12.65 12.71
CA ASN A 172 -20.15 11.27 12.45
C ASN A 172 -19.51 10.69 11.18
N TYR A 173 -18.49 11.34 10.63
CA TYR A 173 -17.78 10.81 9.48
C TYR A 173 -16.67 9.84 9.92
N PRO A 174 -16.52 8.64 9.30
CA PRO A 174 -15.62 7.59 9.78
C PRO A 174 -14.14 7.96 9.82
N HIS A 175 -13.73 8.91 8.99
CA HIS A 175 -12.37 9.42 8.89
C HIS A 175 -12.40 10.89 9.32
N GLN A 176 -11.70 11.20 10.40
CA GLN A 176 -11.63 12.57 10.91
C GLN A 176 -10.39 13.25 10.34
N LEU A 177 -10.55 14.47 9.86
CA LEU A 177 -9.44 15.32 9.43
C LEU A 177 -8.83 16.03 10.64
N ASP A 178 -7.50 16.14 10.65
CA ASP A 178 -6.81 17.07 11.54
C ASP A 178 -6.94 18.49 10.96
N VAL A 179 -8.04 19.16 11.29
CA VAL A 179 -8.38 20.48 10.75
C VAL A 179 -7.26 21.50 10.97
N ALA A 180 -6.54 21.43 12.09
CA ALA A 180 -5.44 22.35 12.37
C ALA A 180 -4.28 22.09 11.41
N LYS A 181 -3.92 20.82 11.23
CA LYS A 181 -2.86 20.41 10.30
C LYS A 181 -3.23 20.73 8.84
N GLU A 182 -4.47 20.45 8.42
CA GLU A 182 -4.95 20.78 7.07
C GLU A 182 -4.83 22.27 6.76
N LYS A 183 -5.24 23.14 7.71
CA LYS A 183 -5.11 24.60 7.55
C LYS A 183 -3.65 25.03 7.49
N GLN A 184 -2.84 24.54 8.43
CA GLN A 184 -1.42 24.87 8.51
C GLN A 184 -0.67 24.52 7.22
N ARG A 185 -0.99 23.41 6.55
CA ARG A 185 -0.35 23.04 5.27
C ARG A 185 -0.58 24.08 4.18
N VAL A 186 -1.83 24.56 4.01
CA VAL A 186 -2.14 25.58 3.00
C VAL A 186 -1.56 26.94 3.40
N GLU A 187 -1.63 27.29 4.68
CA GLU A 187 -1.02 28.53 5.21
C GLU A 187 0.49 28.56 4.95
N GLU A 188 1.19 27.47 5.24
CA GLU A 188 2.64 27.35 4.97
C GLU A 188 2.96 27.40 3.47
N ALA A 189 2.08 26.86 2.63
CA ALA A 189 2.25 26.89 1.17
C ALA A 189 2.11 28.30 0.59
N VAL A 190 1.28 29.18 1.19
CA VAL A 190 1.04 30.54 0.67
C VAL A 190 1.70 31.65 1.48
N LYS A 191 2.42 31.31 2.55
CA LYS A 191 3.00 32.24 3.52
C LYS A 191 3.83 33.35 2.87
N ASP A 192 4.72 33.00 1.95
CA ASP A 192 5.61 33.96 1.29
C ASP A 192 4.83 34.87 0.33
N LEU A 193 3.81 34.33 -0.33
CA LEU A 193 2.91 35.11 -1.19
C LEU A 193 2.02 36.08 -0.39
N GLN A 194 1.58 35.68 0.81
CA GLN A 194 0.86 36.57 1.73
C GLN A 194 1.78 37.68 2.24
N ALA A 195 3.02 37.37 2.61
CA ALA A 195 4.01 38.35 3.03
C ALA A 195 4.34 39.37 1.91
N ALA A 196 4.30 38.92 0.65
CA ALA A 196 4.47 39.76 -0.53
C ALA A 196 3.20 40.55 -0.95
N GLY A 197 2.06 40.33 -0.29
CA GLY A 197 0.77 40.94 -0.66
C GLY A 197 0.19 40.44 -1.99
N LEU A 198 0.67 39.30 -2.48
CA LEU A 198 0.24 38.70 -3.75
C LEU A 198 -0.97 37.81 -3.60
N VAL A 199 -1.13 37.19 -2.43
CA VAL A 199 -2.23 36.27 -2.10
C VAL A 199 -2.82 36.65 -0.74
N GLU A 200 -4.12 36.42 -0.58
CA GLU A 200 -4.83 36.53 0.69
C GLU A 200 -5.62 35.23 0.89
N LEU A 201 -5.33 34.49 1.97
CA LEU A 201 -6.08 33.31 2.36
C LEU A 201 -6.99 33.63 3.54
N GLN A 202 -8.30 33.42 3.37
CA GLN A 202 -9.27 33.51 4.46
C GLN A 202 -9.97 32.17 4.67
N TRP A 203 -9.93 31.66 5.89
CA TRP A 203 -10.68 30.47 6.27
C TRP A 203 -12.12 30.81 6.64
N LEU A 204 -13.06 30.02 6.13
CA LEU A 204 -14.47 30.12 6.45
C LEU A 204 -14.75 29.68 7.90
N GLU A 205 -15.45 30.53 8.66
CA GLU A 205 -15.94 30.23 10.02
C GLU A 205 -17.24 29.40 9.92
N GLY A 206 -17.11 28.10 9.65
CA GLY A 206 -18.24 27.21 9.46
C GLY A 206 -17.92 26.01 8.57
N GLN A 207 -18.87 25.09 8.47
CA GLN A 207 -18.70 23.85 7.70
C GLN A 207 -19.95 23.48 6.89
N THR A 208 -20.99 24.32 6.91
CA THR A 208 -22.25 24.07 6.23
C THR A 208 -22.32 24.80 4.89
N TRP A 209 -23.17 24.33 3.97
CA TRP A 209 -23.39 25.03 2.70
C TRP A 209 -23.96 26.44 2.90
N ARG A 210 -24.69 26.69 4.01
CA ARG A 210 -25.22 28.02 4.37
C ARG A 210 -24.11 28.99 4.76
N ASP A 211 -23.06 28.49 5.42
CA ASP A 211 -21.91 29.30 5.76
C ASP A 211 -21.16 29.72 4.50
N LEU A 212 -20.96 28.78 3.57
CA LEU A 212 -20.39 29.08 2.25
C LEU A 212 -21.23 30.11 1.49
N GLN A 213 -22.55 29.93 1.44
CA GLN A 213 -23.44 30.90 0.79
C GLN A 213 -23.36 32.30 1.41
N ARG A 214 -23.24 32.38 2.73
CA ARG A 214 -23.13 33.65 3.44
C ARG A 214 -21.81 34.34 3.13
N GLU A 215 -20.72 33.59 3.12
CA GLU A 215 -19.37 34.13 2.88
C GLU A 215 -19.15 34.56 1.43
N LEU A 216 -19.74 33.84 0.46
CA LEU A 216 -19.70 34.25 -0.95
C LEU A 216 -20.31 35.64 -1.20
N ARG A 217 -21.26 36.09 -0.36
CA ARG A 217 -21.84 37.46 -0.45
C ARG A 217 -20.90 38.56 0.04
N ARG A 218 -19.82 38.22 0.74
CA ARG A 218 -18.87 39.17 1.34
C ARG A 218 -17.62 39.41 0.48
N GLY A 219 -17.38 38.55 -0.51
CA GLY A 219 -16.20 38.61 -1.37
C GLY A 219 -16.18 39.82 -2.32
N PRO A 220 -15.03 40.05 -2.97
CA PRO A 220 -14.70 39.20 -4.11
C PRO A 220 -13.72 38.07 -3.77
N TRP A 221 -14.18 36.82 -3.84
CA TRP A 221 -13.35 35.61 -3.86
C TRP A 221 -12.93 35.21 -5.28
N HIS A 222 -11.65 34.96 -5.51
CA HIS A 222 -11.10 34.57 -6.82
C HIS A 222 -10.92 33.05 -6.93
N VAL A 223 -10.55 32.41 -5.82
CA VAL A 223 -10.32 30.97 -5.70
C VAL A 223 -11.13 30.41 -4.53
N PHE A 224 -11.77 29.24 -4.72
CA PHE A 224 -12.37 28.46 -3.65
C PHE A 224 -11.52 27.21 -3.38
N HIS A 225 -10.90 27.11 -2.21
CA HIS A 225 -10.10 25.96 -1.79
C HIS A 225 -10.88 25.14 -0.77
N PHE A 226 -11.32 23.95 -1.16
CA PHE A 226 -12.08 23.04 -0.31
C PHE A 226 -11.20 21.87 0.17
N ILE A 227 -11.21 21.60 1.47
CA ILE A 227 -10.61 20.42 2.09
C ILE A 227 -11.70 19.67 2.83
N GLY A 228 -11.87 18.39 2.52
CA GLY A 228 -12.96 17.60 3.10
C GLY A 228 -13.06 16.21 2.51
N HIS A 229 -14.26 15.66 2.52
CA HIS A 229 -14.54 14.36 1.92
C HIS A 229 -15.44 14.50 0.70
N GLY A 230 -15.22 13.61 -0.27
CA GLY A 230 -16.14 13.42 -1.39
C GLY A 230 -16.92 12.12 -1.25
N ALA A 231 -18.00 12.03 -2.03
CA ALA A 231 -18.76 10.81 -2.26
C ALA A 231 -19.38 10.88 -3.66
N PHE A 232 -20.02 9.80 -4.10
CA PHE A 232 -20.70 9.71 -5.39
C PHE A 232 -22.08 9.08 -5.20
N ASP A 233 -23.08 9.63 -5.87
CA ASP A 233 -24.41 9.04 -5.93
C ASP A 233 -24.57 8.29 -7.25
N THR A 234 -24.45 6.97 -7.20
CA THR A 234 -24.62 6.08 -8.36
C THR A 234 -26.03 6.13 -8.95
N ALA A 235 -27.06 6.47 -8.16
CA ALA A 235 -28.42 6.59 -8.66
C ALA A 235 -28.66 7.86 -9.47
N ARG A 236 -27.86 8.91 -9.21
CA ARG A 236 -27.95 10.21 -9.93
C ARG A 236 -26.78 10.46 -10.88
N ASP A 237 -25.81 9.56 -10.92
CA ASP A 237 -24.55 9.71 -11.66
C ASP A 237 -23.86 11.05 -11.34
N GLU A 238 -23.80 11.38 -10.05
CA GLU A 238 -23.42 12.72 -9.57
C GLU A 238 -22.44 12.67 -8.39
N GLY A 239 -21.32 13.40 -8.52
CA GLY A 239 -20.37 13.62 -7.44
C GLY A 239 -20.93 14.51 -6.32
N ARG A 240 -20.49 14.28 -5.09
CA ARG A 240 -20.91 15.00 -3.88
C ARG A 240 -19.71 15.39 -3.04
N LEU A 241 -19.80 16.53 -2.37
CA LEU A 241 -18.89 16.88 -1.27
C LEU A 241 -19.64 16.74 0.04
N ILE A 242 -18.96 16.28 1.08
CA ILE A 242 -19.56 16.10 2.41
C ILE A 242 -19.40 17.41 3.18
N PHE A 243 -20.52 18.10 3.40
CA PHE A 243 -20.61 19.27 4.26
C PHE A 243 -21.02 18.83 5.69
N ALA A 244 -21.03 19.76 6.63
CA ALA A 244 -21.74 19.57 7.89
C ALA A 244 -23.18 20.13 7.79
N ASN A 245 -24.13 19.52 8.48
CA ASN A 245 -25.42 20.13 8.77
C ASN A 245 -25.37 20.98 10.05
N SER A 246 -26.51 21.55 10.46
CA SER A 246 -26.62 22.38 11.67
C SER A 246 -26.30 21.66 12.98
N GLN A 247 -26.28 20.33 12.99
CA GLN A 247 -25.90 19.52 14.15
C GLN A 247 -24.41 19.13 14.14
N GLY A 248 -23.67 19.48 13.08
CA GLY A 248 -22.27 19.09 12.87
C GLY A 248 -22.10 17.69 12.30
N ASN A 249 -23.17 17.06 11.82
CA ASN A 249 -23.14 15.75 11.18
C ASN A 249 -22.95 15.87 9.67
N ALA A 250 -22.43 14.82 9.04
CA ALA A 250 -22.19 14.72 7.61
C ALA A 250 -23.49 14.93 6.83
N ASP A 251 -23.43 15.82 5.85
CA ASP A 251 -24.52 16.22 4.97
C ASP A 251 -24.00 16.21 3.53
N PRO A 252 -24.26 15.14 2.76
CA PRO A 252 -23.81 15.06 1.37
C PRO A 252 -24.45 16.15 0.52
N PHE A 253 -23.64 16.98 -0.12
CA PHE A 253 -24.07 18.10 -0.95
C PHE A 253 -23.67 17.85 -2.42
N GLY A 254 -24.66 17.83 -3.31
CA GLY A 254 -24.46 17.46 -4.72
C GLY A 254 -23.66 18.49 -5.52
N ALA A 255 -22.85 18.03 -6.47
CA ALA A 255 -22.06 18.88 -7.36
C ALA A 255 -22.91 19.91 -8.13
N THR A 256 -24.13 19.53 -8.54
CA THR A 256 -25.09 20.44 -9.19
C THR A 256 -25.54 21.55 -8.26
N GLN A 257 -25.75 21.23 -6.97
CA GLN A 257 -26.15 22.22 -5.97
C GLN A 257 -24.97 23.14 -5.64
N LEU A 258 -23.77 22.60 -5.51
CA LEU A 258 -22.54 23.37 -5.32
C LEU A 258 -22.26 24.27 -6.53
N ALA A 259 -22.42 23.77 -7.74
CA ALA A 259 -22.28 24.56 -8.95
C ALA A 259 -23.22 25.76 -8.97
N ARG A 260 -24.50 25.56 -8.62
CA ARG A 260 -25.48 26.66 -8.50
C ARG A 260 -25.05 27.67 -7.44
N LEU A 261 -24.53 27.19 -6.31
CA LEU A 261 -24.06 28.04 -5.22
C LEU A 261 -22.87 28.92 -5.64
N LEU A 262 -21.93 28.36 -6.40
CA LEU A 262 -20.71 29.04 -6.84
C LEU A 262 -20.91 29.92 -8.09
N ALA A 263 -21.84 29.57 -8.98
CA ALA A 263 -22.01 30.22 -10.29
C ALA A 263 -22.43 31.71 -10.23
N ASP A 264 -23.04 32.14 -9.14
CA ASP A 264 -23.46 33.53 -8.94
C ASP A 264 -22.34 34.42 -8.39
N HIS A 265 -21.27 33.83 -7.87
CA HIS A 265 -20.09 34.56 -7.43
C HIS A 265 -19.18 34.89 -8.62
N LYS A 266 -19.53 35.94 -9.38
CA LYS A 266 -18.87 36.30 -10.64
C LYS A 266 -17.35 36.52 -10.59
N PRO A 267 -16.72 36.91 -9.47
CA PRO A 267 -15.25 36.95 -9.37
C PRO A 267 -14.58 35.56 -9.28
N LEU A 268 -15.32 34.50 -8.97
CA LEU A 268 -14.73 33.16 -8.86
C LEU A 268 -14.24 32.69 -10.24
N ARG A 269 -12.99 32.23 -10.31
CA ARG A 269 -12.42 31.66 -11.54
C ARG A 269 -11.93 30.22 -11.36
N LEU A 270 -11.60 29.83 -10.15
CA LEU A 270 -10.98 28.55 -9.84
C LEU A 270 -11.59 27.92 -8.59
N ALA A 271 -11.80 26.61 -8.62
CA ALA A 271 -11.96 25.80 -7.43
C ALA A 271 -10.84 24.76 -7.33
N LEU A 272 -10.25 24.60 -6.15
CA LEU A 272 -9.33 23.53 -5.82
C LEU A 272 -10.03 22.63 -4.81
N LEU A 273 -10.31 21.38 -5.22
CA LEU A 273 -11.01 20.38 -4.44
C LEU A 273 -10.01 19.36 -3.91
N ASN A 274 -9.53 19.59 -2.70
CA ASN A 274 -8.72 18.65 -1.93
C ASN A 274 -9.64 17.76 -1.08
N ALA A 275 -10.52 17.03 -1.77
CA ALA A 275 -11.45 16.11 -1.15
C ALA A 275 -11.08 14.70 -1.58
N CYS A 276 -10.60 13.89 -0.65
CA CYS A 276 -10.23 12.49 -0.90
C CYS A 276 -11.17 11.57 -0.11
N GLU A 277 -11.44 10.40 -0.67
CA GLU A 277 -12.09 9.33 0.09
C GLU A 277 -11.21 8.94 1.28
N GLY A 278 -11.82 8.94 2.48
CA GLY A 278 -11.28 8.16 3.58
C GLY A 278 -11.40 6.68 3.21
N ALA A 279 -10.32 6.10 2.68
CA ALA A 279 -10.05 4.69 2.44
C ALA A 279 -11.27 3.75 2.34
N ARG A 280 -11.80 3.53 1.12
CA ARG A 280 -12.43 2.27 0.64
C ARG A 280 -12.92 2.36 -0.81
N GLY A 281 -12.12 1.82 -1.74
CA GLY A 281 -12.55 0.99 -2.87
C GLY A 281 -13.77 1.43 -3.68
N GLY A 282 -13.52 2.24 -4.71
CA GLY A 282 -14.40 2.41 -5.87
C GLY A 282 -13.79 3.35 -6.89
N THR A 283 -13.41 2.84 -8.07
CA THR A 283 -12.86 3.62 -9.21
C THR A 283 -13.89 4.53 -9.90
N GLU A 284 -15.02 4.85 -9.26
CA GLU A 284 -16.16 5.54 -9.88
C GLU A 284 -16.47 6.94 -9.30
N LEU A 285 -15.73 7.44 -8.30
CA LEU A 285 -16.34 8.41 -7.38
C LEU A 285 -15.93 9.90 -7.46
N PHE A 286 -14.89 10.31 -8.20
CA PHE A 286 -14.46 11.74 -8.24
C PHE A 286 -14.58 12.45 -9.59
N SER A 287 -14.98 11.75 -10.66
CA SER A 287 -15.16 12.38 -11.98
C SER A 287 -16.50 13.11 -12.12
N GLY A 288 -17.39 13.10 -11.11
CA GLY A 288 -18.66 13.82 -11.19
C GLY A 288 -18.58 15.31 -10.83
N THR A 289 -17.85 15.66 -9.76
CA THR A 289 -17.95 17.03 -9.21
C THR A 289 -17.27 18.09 -10.08
N ALA A 290 -16.01 17.88 -10.45
CA ALA A 290 -15.23 18.85 -11.21
C ALA A 290 -15.82 19.18 -12.60
N PRO A 291 -16.17 18.22 -13.47
CA PRO A 291 -16.78 18.55 -14.75
C PRO A 291 -18.18 19.15 -14.62
N ILE A 292 -18.96 18.82 -13.57
CA ILE A 292 -20.24 19.51 -13.29
C ILE A 292 -19.99 20.97 -12.94
N LEU A 293 -19.02 21.27 -12.08
CA LEU A 293 -18.66 22.65 -11.73
C LEU A 293 -18.19 23.46 -12.95
N VAL A 294 -17.34 22.88 -13.79
CA VAL A 294 -16.87 23.53 -15.03
C VAL A 294 -18.02 23.72 -16.02
N SER A 295 -18.84 22.69 -16.22
CA SER A 295 -19.99 22.77 -17.14
C SER A 295 -21.01 23.83 -16.77
N ARG A 296 -21.12 24.11 -15.46
CA ARG A 296 -22.06 25.08 -14.89
C ARG A 296 -21.47 26.47 -14.63
N GLY A 297 -20.24 26.72 -15.03
CA GLY A 297 -19.73 28.09 -15.19
C GLY A 297 -18.42 28.42 -14.49
N LEU A 298 -17.79 27.49 -13.76
CA LEU A 298 -16.42 27.73 -13.32
C LEU A 298 -15.44 27.57 -14.49
N PRO A 299 -14.52 28.52 -14.72
CA PRO A 299 -13.53 28.39 -15.79
C PRO A 299 -12.57 27.20 -15.64
N ALA A 300 -12.17 26.87 -14.40
CA ALA A 300 -11.30 25.75 -14.11
C ALA A 300 -11.57 25.15 -12.73
N VAL A 301 -11.32 23.84 -12.61
CA VAL A 301 -11.34 23.11 -11.35
C VAL A 301 -10.15 22.15 -11.32
N VAL A 302 -9.38 22.22 -10.23
CA VAL A 302 -8.37 21.20 -9.90
C VAL A 302 -8.98 20.29 -8.84
N ALA A 303 -8.96 18.99 -9.06
CA ALA A 303 -9.46 17.99 -8.11
C ALA A 303 -8.43 16.90 -7.87
N MET A 304 -8.27 16.48 -6.62
CA MET A 304 -7.38 15.36 -6.28
C MET A 304 -8.07 14.04 -6.60
N GLN A 305 -7.48 13.22 -7.47
CA GLN A 305 -8.06 11.92 -7.86
C GLN A 305 -7.79 10.81 -6.83
N TYR A 306 -6.71 10.93 -6.06
CA TYR A 306 -6.26 10.00 -5.03
C TYR A 306 -5.82 10.77 -3.77
N ALA A 307 -5.60 10.07 -2.66
CA ALA A 307 -4.97 10.66 -1.48
C ALA A 307 -3.52 11.06 -1.80
N ILE A 308 -3.13 12.25 -1.35
CA ILE A 308 -1.79 12.81 -1.48
C ILE A 308 -1.14 12.89 -0.10
N THR A 309 0.19 12.76 -0.02
CA THR A 309 0.91 12.91 1.25
C THR A 309 0.91 14.36 1.73
N ASP A 310 1.20 14.56 3.02
CA ASP A 310 1.33 15.90 3.61
C ASP A 310 2.37 16.75 2.88
N GLY A 311 3.52 16.15 2.55
CA GLY A 311 4.58 16.81 1.79
C GLY A 311 4.14 17.13 0.37
N GLY A 312 3.54 16.16 -0.33
CA GLY A 312 3.01 16.35 -1.68
C GLY A 312 1.97 17.47 -1.75
N ALA A 313 1.07 17.55 -0.77
CA ALA A 313 0.05 18.59 -0.69
C ALA A 313 0.63 19.99 -0.49
N ILE A 314 1.64 20.14 0.37
CA ILE A 314 2.33 21.42 0.60
C ILE A 314 3.05 21.84 -0.69
N GLU A 315 3.83 20.94 -1.28
CA GLU A 315 4.63 21.24 -2.47
C GLU A 315 3.75 21.58 -3.67
N PHE A 316 2.67 20.82 -3.87
CA PHE A 316 1.69 21.12 -4.90
C PHE A 316 1.08 22.51 -4.70
N ALA A 317 0.54 22.80 -3.50
CA ALA A 317 -0.14 24.05 -3.24
C ALA A 317 0.80 25.25 -3.38
N ARG A 318 2.05 25.13 -2.90
CA ARG A 318 3.08 26.18 -2.99
C ARG A 318 3.37 26.53 -4.44
N ALA A 319 3.89 25.58 -5.20
CA ALA A 319 4.26 25.80 -6.60
C ALA A 319 3.06 26.22 -7.46
N PHE A 320 1.86 25.68 -7.17
CA PHE A 320 0.64 26.06 -7.88
C PHE A 320 0.23 27.51 -7.64
N TYR A 321 0.19 27.96 -6.37
CA TYR A 321 -0.19 29.34 -6.06
C TYR A 321 0.88 30.35 -6.42
N GLU A 322 2.17 29.99 -6.33
CA GLU A 322 3.28 30.81 -6.83
C GLU A 322 3.13 31.05 -8.34
N SER A 323 2.93 29.98 -9.11
CA SER A 323 2.73 30.08 -10.55
C SER A 323 1.51 30.92 -10.92
N LEU A 324 0.39 30.80 -10.18
CA LEU A 324 -0.78 31.65 -10.39
C LEU A 324 -0.52 33.13 -10.06
N ALA A 325 0.26 33.41 -9.01
CA ALA A 325 0.68 34.76 -8.65
C ALA A 325 1.67 35.37 -9.67
N ASP A 326 2.43 34.52 -10.35
CA ASP A 326 3.29 34.89 -11.50
C ASP A 326 2.51 35.03 -12.83
N ALA A 327 1.18 34.99 -12.77
CA ALA A 327 0.26 35.11 -13.90
C ALA A 327 0.42 33.99 -14.95
N TYR A 328 0.83 32.79 -14.53
CA TYR A 328 0.84 31.64 -15.42
C TYR A 328 -0.61 31.21 -15.74
N PRO A 329 -0.88 30.71 -16.95
CA PRO A 329 -2.10 29.95 -17.22
C PRO A 329 -2.26 28.81 -16.21
N VAL A 330 -3.50 28.50 -15.80
CA VAL A 330 -3.77 27.51 -14.75
C VAL A 330 -3.23 26.11 -15.07
N ASP A 331 -3.22 25.73 -16.35
CA ASP A 331 -2.67 24.47 -16.83
C ASP A 331 -1.14 24.44 -16.77
N ALA A 332 -0.48 25.57 -17.02
CA ALA A 332 0.95 25.73 -16.78
C ALA A 332 1.27 25.70 -15.28
N ALA A 333 0.43 26.32 -14.44
CA ALA A 333 0.58 26.29 -12.98
C ALA A 333 0.43 24.87 -12.41
N VAL A 334 -0.52 24.06 -12.93
CA VAL A 334 -0.59 22.63 -12.57
C VAL A 334 0.67 21.90 -13.05
N GLY A 335 1.13 22.15 -14.28
CA GLY A 335 2.36 21.56 -14.81
C GLY A 335 3.61 21.88 -13.96
N GLU A 336 3.77 23.13 -13.53
CA GLU A 336 4.84 23.52 -12.60
C GLU A 336 4.72 22.80 -11.26
N ALA A 337 3.52 22.75 -10.68
CA ALA A 337 3.30 22.05 -9.42
C ALA A 337 3.62 20.55 -9.51
N ARG A 338 3.27 19.90 -10.63
CA ARG A 338 3.62 18.49 -10.88
C ARG A 338 5.13 18.28 -10.98
N LYS A 339 5.83 19.16 -11.70
CA LYS A 339 7.31 19.12 -11.77
C LYS A 339 7.93 19.33 -10.40
N ALA A 340 7.48 20.32 -9.65
CA ALA A 340 7.95 20.60 -8.29
C ALA A 340 7.82 19.36 -7.39
N MET A 341 6.64 18.71 -7.40
CA MET A 341 6.44 17.44 -6.69
C MET A 341 7.40 16.33 -7.15
N SER A 342 7.63 16.20 -8.47
CA SER A 342 8.55 15.19 -9.01
C SER A 342 10.01 15.40 -8.60
N PHE A 343 10.41 16.64 -8.32
CA PHE A 343 11.75 16.98 -7.83
C PHE A 343 11.84 16.92 -6.30
N ALA A 344 10.79 17.30 -5.59
CA ALA A 344 10.74 17.31 -4.13
C ALA A 344 10.75 15.89 -3.55
N PHE A 345 10.15 14.92 -4.26
CA PHE A 345 10.06 13.53 -3.82
C PHE A 345 10.61 12.59 -4.91
N GLU A 346 11.80 12.02 -4.65
CA GLU A 346 12.37 10.99 -5.51
C GLU A 346 11.39 9.80 -5.65
N GLN A 347 11.18 9.33 -6.88
CA GLN A 347 10.37 8.14 -7.18
C GLN A 347 8.90 8.21 -6.74
N THR A 348 8.36 9.42 -6.63
CA THR A 348 6.93 9.63 -6.41
C THR A 348 6.15 9.52 -7.72
N VAL A 349 4.92 9.03 -7.64
CA VAL A 349 3.90 9.21 -8.69
C VAL A 349 2.80 10.19 -8.28
N GLU A 350 2.90 10.82 -7.10
CA GLU A 350 1.88 11.71 -6.55
C GLU A 350 1.61 12.95 -7.42
N TRP A 351 2.57 13.34 -8.27
CA TRP A 351 2.37 14.40 -9.26
C TRP A 351 1.24 14.09 -10.26
N GLY A 352 0.83 12.83 -10.42
CA GLY A 352 -0.32 12.45 -11.25
C GLY A 352 -1.68 12.60 -10.56
N VAL A 353 -1.72 12.91 -9.26
CA VAL A 353 -2.96 13.03 -8.46
C VAL A 353 -3.81 14.26 -8.79
N PRO A 354 -3.24 15.47 -8.95
CA PRO A 354 -4.04 16.66 -9.21
C PRO A 354 -4.54 16.65 -10.65
N VAL A 355 -5.86 16.57 -10.86
CA VAL A 355 -6.50 16.53 -12.19
C VAL A 355 -7.10 17.89 -12.51
N LEU A 356 -6.78 18.44 -13.69
CA LEU A 356 -7.31 19.72 -14.16
C LEU A 356 -8.44 19.54 -15.17
N TYR A 357 -9.61 20.06 -14.82
CA TYR A 357 -10.73 20.29 -15.73
C TYR A 357 -10.83 21.78 -16.03
N MET A 358 -10.95 22.16 -17.30
CA MET A 358 -11.18 23.55 -17.66
C MET A 358 -12.05 23.73 -18.90
N ARG A 359 -12.68 24.90 -18.96
CA ARG A 359 -13.35 25.46 -20.15
C ARG A 359 -12.72 26.77 -20.62
N ALA A 360 -11.77 27.31 -19.84
CA ALA A 360 -10.98 28.46 -20.24
C ALA A 360 -10.16 28.08 -21.49
N ARG A 361 -10.28 28.86 -22.57
CA ARG A 361 -9.70 28.49 -23.87
C ARG A 361 -8.17 28.44 -23.81
N ASP A 362 -7.55 29.40 -23.14
CA ASP A 362 -6.11 29.60 -23.09
C ASP A 362 -5.51 29.35 -21.69
N GLY A 363 -6.32 28.87 -20.75
CA GLY A 363 -5.92 28.64 -19.35
C GLY A 363 -5.71 29.92 -18.53
N VAL A 364 -5.83 31.11 -19.13
CA VAL A 364 -5.62 32.37 -18.40
C VAL A 364 -6.86 32.69 -17.59
N LEU A 365 -6.75 32.59 -16.26
CA LEU A 365 -7.86 32.86 -15.34
C LEU A 365 -7.84 34.30 -14.81
N PHE A 366 -6.65 34.86 -14.63
CA PHE A 366 -6.42 36.15 -14.01
C PHE A 366 -5.48 37.00 -14.86
N GLU A 367 -5.84 38.25 -15.07
CA GLU A 367 -4.96 39.30 -15.58
C GLU A 367 -4.49 40.13 -14.39
N LEU A 368 -3.27 39.86 -13.90
CA LEU A 368 -2.73 40.56 -12.74
C LEU A 368 -2.17 41.93 -13.14
N ALA A 369 -2.63 43.00 -12.48
CA ALA A 369 -2.06 44.33 -12.66
C ALA A 369 -0.60 44.32 -12.16
N GLN A 370 0.35 44.66 -13.04
CA GLN A 370 1.78 44.60 -12.74
C GLN A 370 2.13 45.42 -11.49
N GLN A 371 2.74 44.81 -10.48
CA GLN A 371 3.55 45.58 -9.52
C GLN A 371 4.78 46.13 -10.28
N PRO A 372 5.25 47.36 -9.98
CA PRO A 372 6.49 47.86 -10.55
C PRO A 372 7.62 46.86 -10.23
N LYS A 373 8.28 46.34 -11.27
CA LYS A 373 9.47 45.50 -11.13
C LYS A 373 10.39 46.14 -10.09
N ARG A 374 10.65 45.45 -8.97
CA ARG A 374 11.77 45.79 -8.09
C ARG A 374 13.01 45.94 -9.00
N PRO A 375 13.82 47.01 -8.86
CA PRO A 375 15.04 47.13 -9.64
C PRO A 375 15.85 45.87 -9.42
N VAL A 376 16.09 45.12 -10.50
CA VAL A 376 17.13 44.10 -10.51
C VAL A 376 18.41 44.89 -10.31
N GLU A 377 19.01 44.80 -9.12
CA GLU A 377 20.40 45.24 -8.95
C GLU A 377 21.22 44.47 -9.98
N ALA A 378 21.79 45.21 -10.93
CA ALA A 378 22.61 44.65 -11.98
C ALA A 378 23.77 43.87 -11.35
N VAL A 379 23.67 42.55 -11.40
CA VAL A 379 24.82 41.67 -11.18
C VAL A 379 25.82 42.05 -12.26
N ARG A 380 26.93 42.69 -11.85
CA ARG A 380 28.04 43.01 -12.74
C ARG A 380 28.56 41.71 -13.35
N GLU A 381 28.53 41.61 -14.67
CA GLU A 381 29.19 40.53 -15.40
C GLU A 381 30.68 40.47 -15.03
N PRO A 382 31.24 39.29 -14.72
CA PRO A 382 32.68 39.13 -14.60
C PRO A 382 33.32 39.33 -15.99
N PRO A 383 34.47 40.01 -16.10
CA PRO A 383 35.11 40.22 -17.39
C PRO A 383 35.65 38.89 -17.95
N LEU A 384 35.47 38.69 -19.26
CA LEU A 384 35.98 37.55 -20.01
C LEU A 384 37.51 37.41 -19.86
N PRO A 385 38.05 36.20 -19.63
CA PRO A 385 39.49 36.00 -19.59
C PRO A 385 40.10 36.16 -20.99
N THR A 386 41.11 37.03 -21.09
CA THR A 386 42.00 37.16 -22.25
C THR A 386 42.90 35.93 -22.40
N GLN A 387 43.27 35.63 -23.66
CA GLN A 387 44.09 34.48 -24.07
C GLN A 387 45.39 34.33 -23.25
N PRO A 388 45.86 33.10 -22.97
CA PRO A 388 47.08 32.90 -22.20
C PRO A 388 48.35 33.07 -23.05
N GLU A 389 49.28 33.92 -22.57
CA GLU A 389 50.68 33.98 -23.03
C GLU A 389 51.51 32.80 -22.48
N PRO A 390 52.60 32.38 -23.16
CA PRO A 390 53.33 31.16 -22.83
C PRO A 390 54.63 31.43 -22.03
N ILE A 391 54.63 31.30 -20.70
CA ILE A 391 55.83 31.48 -19.84
C ILE A 391 55.61 30.71 -18.53
N LYS A 392 56.54 29.97 -17.90
CA LYS A 392 57.88 29.41 -18.18
C LYS A 392 58.01 28.23 -17.21
N GLN A 393 58.73 27.19 -17.63
CA GLN A 393 59.02 26.01 -16.80
C GLN A 393 60.03 26.38 -15.71
N ASP A 394 59.54 26.74 -14.52
CA ASP A 394 60.32 26.59 -13.30
C ASP A 394 59.82 25.36 -12.55
N LYS A 395 60.77 24.46 -12.26
CA LYS A 395 60.58 23.20 -11.55
C LYS A 395 60.16 23.48 -10.10
N VAL A 396 58.89 23.77 -9.90
CA VAL A 396 58.24 23.54 -8.61
C VAL A 396 57.97 22.05 -8.56
N GLN A 397 58.63 21.38 -7.61
CA GLN A 397 58.31 20.01 -7.23
C GLN A 397 56.79 19.87 -7.22
N GLN A 398 56.26 18.94 -8.02
CA GLN A 398 54.90 18.48 -7.84
C GLN A 398 54.73 18.29 -6.33
N PRO A 399 53.74 18.91 -5.67
CA PRO A 399 53.25 18.26 -4.48
C PRO A 399 52.94 16.87 -4.97
N GLN A 400 53.67 15.87 -4.45
CA GLN A 400 53.16 14.52 -4.47
C GLN A 400 51.77 14.70 -3.89
N ILE A 401 50.77 14.68 -4.76
CA ILE A 401 49.44 14.30 -4.34
C ILE A 401 49.72 12.91 -3.81
N GLU A 402 49.93 12.82 -2.49
CA GLU A 402 49.85 11.55 -1.81
C GLU A 402 48.57 10.95 -2.36
N PRO A 403 48.64 9.77 -3.00
CA PRO A 403 47.44 9.11 -3.47
C PRO A 403 46.46 9.16 -2.30
N PRO A 404 45.20 9.58 -2.54
CA PRO A 404 44.28 9.99 -1.49
C PRO A 404 44.48 9.04 -0.35
N GLN A 405 45.03 9.53 0.79
CA GLN A 405 45.45 8.65 1.87
C GLN A 405 44.29 7.70 2.07
N GLN A 406 44.51 6.43 1.66
CA GLN A 406 43.43 5.46 1.68
C GLN A 406 43.01 5.47 3.12
N MET A 407 41.81 5.99 3.40
CA MET A 407 41.25 5.96 4.73
C MET A 407 41.30 4.48 5.08
N GLN A 408 42.23 4.14 5.99
CA GLN A 408 42.35 2.77 6.42
C GLN A 408 40.98 2.41 6.98
N PRO A 409 40.41 1.26 6.59
CA PRO A 409 39.03 0.93 6.91
C PRO A 409 38.83 1.07 8.41
N VAL A 410 37.98 2.01 8.81
CA VAL A 410 37.68 2.26 10.22
C VAL A 410 36.93 1.04 10.72
N SER A 411 37.46 0.38 11.75
CA SER A 411 36.80 -0.82 12.25
C SER A 411 35.41 -0.41 12.80
N PRO A 412 34.35 -1.17 12.49
CA PRO A 412 32.99 -0.87 12.94
C PRO A 412 32.87 -0.80 14.47
N SER A 413 33.69 -1.57 15.17
CA SER A 413 33.82 -1.57 16.63
C SER A 413 34.37 -0.24 17.15
N ALA A 414 35.44 0.27 16.53
CA ALA A 414 36.06 1.53 16.92
C ALA A 414 35.18 2.74 16.57
N LEU A 415 34.49 2.71 15.42
CA LEU A 415 33.49 3.73 15.05
C LEU A 415 32.29 3.74 16.00
N ARG A 416 31.83 2.56 16.43
CA ARG A 416 30.76 2.44 17.42
C ARG A 416 31.17 3.06 18.75
N GLN A 417 32.36 2.75 19.24
CA GLN A 417 32.85 3.31 20.50
C GLN A 417 32.97 4.83 20.42
N ALA A 418 33.56 5.34 19.34
CA ALA A 418 33.67 6.76 19.05
C ALA A 418 32.31 7.49 19.06
N MET A 419 31.30 6.94 18.37
CA MET A 419 29.95 7.52 18.34
C MET A 419 29.23 7.44 19.69
N VAL A 420 29.42 6.36 20.45
CA VAL A 420 28.80 6.19 21.78
C VAL A 420 29.36 7.20 22.77
N GLU A 421 30.66 7.50 22.70
CA GLU A 421 31.34 8.43 23.59
C GLU A 421 31.18 9.89 23.11
N GLY A 422 31.19 10.12 21.80
CA GLY A 422 31.29 11.47 21.20
C GLY A 422 29.97 12.13 20.77
N LEU A 423 28.87 11.38 20.62
CA LEU A 423 27.55 11.93 20.25
C LEU A 423 26.57 11.86 21.43
N ASN A 424 25.80 12.93 21.64
CA ASN A 424 24.63 12.88 22.50
C ASN A 424 23.38 12.34 21.75
N LEU A 425 22.25 12.20 22.46
CA LEU A 425 21.03 11.59 21.89
C LEU A 425 20.38 12.43 20.79
N ASP A 426 20.41 13.76 20.91
CA ASP A 426 19.80 14.66 19.94
C ASP A 426 20.70 14.84 18.71
N GLU A 427 22.02 14.85 18.89
CA GLU A 427 22.98 14.77 17.79
C GLU A 427 22.85 13.44 17.04
N LEU A 428 22.66 12.32 17.74
CA LEU A 428 22.43 11.02 17.10
C LEU A 428 21.11 11.01 16.30
N LYS A 429 20.04 11.63 16.80
CA LYS A 429 18.79 11.82 16.05
C LYS A 429 19.00 12.70 14.83
N THR A 430 19.79 13.75 14.97
CA THR A 430 20.14 14.67 13.88
C THR A 430 20.97 13.95 12.81
N VAL A 431 21.96 13.13 13.20
CA VAL A 431 22.73 12.27 12.29
C VAL A 431 21.80 11.30 11.54
N CYS A 432 20.80 10.73 12.21
CA CYS A 432 19.82 9.84 11.58
C CYS A 432 18.90 10.59 10.60
N PHE A 433 18.46 11.79 10.99
CA PHE A 433 17.58 12.66 10.21
C PHE A 433 18.29 13.22 8.96
N ASP A 434 19.47 13.80 9.12
CA ASP A 434 20.26 14.42 8.05
C ASP A 434 20.74 13.41 7.00
N LEU A 435 21.11 12.20 7.45
CA LEU A 435 21.46 11.12 6.53
C LEU A 435 20.22 10.52 5.85
N GLY A 436 19.02 10.78 6.38
CA GLY A 436 17.71 10.39 5.80
C GLY A 436 17.54 8.90 5.56
N ALA A 437 18.45 8.11 6.10
CA ALA A 437 18.66 6.70 5.78
C ALA A 437 17.90 5.80 6.76
N VAL A 438 17.82 6.22 8.02
CA VAL A 438 17.16 5.48 9.09
C VAL A 438 16.43 6.44 9.99
N ASP A 439 15.13 6.22 10.17
CA ASP A 439 14.39 6.89 11.22
C ASP A 439 14.92 6.41 12.59
N TYR A 440 15.32 7.36 13.43
CA TYR A 440 15.87 7.10 14.75
C TYR A 440 14.94 6.23 15.60
N ASP A 441 13.62 6.43 15.51
CA ASP A 441 12.65 5.68 16.32
C ASP A 441 12.47 4.24 15.82
N ASN A 442 12.81 4.00 14.55
CA ASN A 442 12.82 2.67 13.94
C ASN A 442 14.17 1.94 14.10
N LEU A 443 15.21 2.59 14.61
CA LEU A 443 16.45 1.91 15.01
C LEU A 443 16.20 0.96 16.18
N SER A 444 16.62 -0.28 16.00
CA SER A 444 16.40 -1.34 16.98
C SER A 444 17.10 -1.08 18.33
N GLY A 445 16.38 -1.41 19.40
CA GLY A 445 16.83 -1.27 20.78
C GLY A 445 16.58 0.11 21.38
N ASN A 446 16.59 0.17 22.72
CA ASN A 446 16.12 1.33 23.48
C ASN A 446 17.27 2.18 24.07
N THR A 447 18.53 1.83 23.82
CA THR A 447 19.69 2.56 24.35
C THR A 447 20.45 3.28 23.24
N LYS A 448 21.15 4.37 23.58
CA LYS A 448 22.01 5.11 22.63
C LYS A 448 22.98 4.16 21.90
N SER A 449 23.59 3.24 22.66
CA SER A 449 24.51 2.24 22.12
C SER A 449 23.83 1.22 21.20
N SER A 450 22.62 0.73 21.52
CA SER A 450 21.91 -0.21 20.61
C SER A 450 21.45 0.47 19.33
N LYS A 451 21.05 1.74 19.41
CA LYS A 451 20.66 2.53 18.23
C LYS A 451 21.86 2.86 17.34
N ILE A 452 23.02 3.21 17.92
CA ILE A 452 24.27 3.40 17.16
C ILE A 452 24.71 2.10 16.47
N ILE A 453 24.61 0.94 17.14
CA ILE A 453 24.87 -0.37 16.51
C ILE A 453 23.92 -0.61 15.34
N SER A 454 22.63 -0.32 15.53
CA SER A 454 21.60 -0.49 14.51
C SER A 454 21.86 0.41 13.30
N LEU A 455 22.33 1.65 13.54
CA LEU A 455 22.68 2.64 12.52
C LEU A 455 23.95 2.25 11.75
N ILE A 456 25.05 1.94 12.45
CA ILE A 456 26.30 1.47 11.84
C ILE A 456 26.04 0.20 11.02
N GLY A 457 25.31 -0.76 11.60
CA GLY A 457 24.92 -1.98 10.90
C GLY A 457 24.03 -1.73 9.68
N TRP A 458 23.20 -0.69 9.70
CA TRP A 458 22.38 -0.29 8.55
C TRP A 458 23.24 0.22 7.38
N PHE A 459 24.28 1.01 7.66
CA PHE A 459 25.23 1.50 6.66
C PHE A 459 26.21 0.42 6.18
N GLN A 460 26.68 -0.45 7.08
CA GLN A 460 27.55 -1.59 6.75
C GLN A 460 26.88 -2.57 5.78
N ARG A 461 25.62 -2.96 6.03
CA ARG A 461 24.88 -3.88 5.14
C ARG A 461 24.69 -3.35 3.71
N ARG A 462 24.91 -2.06 3.50
CA ARG A 462 24.78 -1.38 2.20
C ARG A 462 26.12 -0.99 1.60
N ASN A 463 27.23 -1.34 2.24
CA ASN A 463 28.58 -0.90 1.86
C ASN A 463 28.70 0.63 1.78
N GLN A 464 28.00 1.34 2.68
CA GLN A 464 27.94 2.81 2.72
C GLN A 464 28.55 3.35 4.03
N LEU A 465 29.43 2.59 4.68
CA LEU A 465 30.05 3.02 5.95
C LEU A 465 30.88 4.30 5.76
N ASP A 466 31.48 4.49 4.59
CA ASP A 466 32.21 5.70 4.22
C ASP A 466 31.31 6.95 4.20
N LEU A 467 30.01 6.79 3.94
CA LEU A 467 29.04 7.88 3.91
C LEU A 467 28.72 8.37 5.33
N LEU A 468 28.56 7.43 6.27
CA LEU A 468 28.42 7.73 7.69
C LEU A 468 29.71 8.33 8.26
N THR A 469 30.85 7.72 7.95
CA THR A 469 32.16 8.17 8.46
C THR A 469 32.56 9.52 7.87
N GLY A 470 32.27 9.76 6.58
CA GLY A 470 32.48 11.03 5.90
C GLY A 470 31.58 12.16 6.41
N TYR A 471 30.31 11.86 6.71
CA TYR A 471 29.42 12.81 7.36
C TYR A 471 29.89 13.14 8.78
N LEU A 472 30.27 12.14 9.59
CA LEU A 472 30.80 12.36 10.94
C LEU A 472 32.11 13.14 10.93
N ASN A 473 32.99 12.90 9.96
CA ASN A 473 34.24 13.66 9.82
C ASN A 473 34.00 15.13 9.43
N ARG A 474 32.92 15.42 8.71
CA ARG A 474 32.56 16.78 8.26
C ARG A 474 31.80 17.58 9.31
N GLU A 475 30.76 16.98 9.90
CA GLU A 475 29.84 17.67 10.81
C GLU A 475 30.20 17.45 12.30
N TYR A 476 30.87 16.34 12.64
CA TYR A 476 31.21 15.96 14.02
C TYR A 476 32.70 15.52 14.16
N PRO A 477 33.69 16.32 13.71
CA PRO A 477 35.09 15.89 13.62
C PRO A 477 35.72 15.51 14.98
N HIS A 478 35.16 15.97 16.10
CA HIS A 478 35.61 15.59 17.44
C HIS A 478 35.30 14.13 17.79
N VAL A 479 34.30 13.53 17.16
CA VAL A 479 33.90 12.12 17.39
C VAL A 479 35.00 11.17 16.92
N LEU A 480 35.73 11.51 15.86
CA LEU A 480 36.72 10.63 15.23
C LEU A 480 38.18 10.92 15.64
N ARG A 481 38.42 11.89 16.54
CA ARG A 481 39.78 12.42 16.83
C ARG A 481 40.75 11.46 17.55
N ASN A 482 40.26 10.42 18.22
CA ASN A 482 41.06 9.52 19.08
C ASN A 482 40.91 8.03 18.73
N VAL A 483 40.48 7.70 17.51
CA VAL A 483 40.25 6.30 17.11
C VAL A 483 41.57 5.64 16.70
N ASP A 484 42.17 4.85 17.61
CA ASP A 484 43.44 4.15 17.35
C ASP A 484 43.19 2.85 16.54
N LEU A 485 43.75 2.78 15.32
CA LEU A 485 43.46 1.78 14.28
C LEU A 485 44.20 0.44 14.46
N ARG A 486 44.70 0.12 15.67
CA ARG A 486 45.51 -1.08 15.90
C ARG A 486 45.27 -1.71 17.28
N SER A 487 44.42 -2.74 17.37
CA SER A 487 44.69 -3.89 18.25
C SER A 487 43.79 -5.08 17.88
N ASN A 488 44.35 -6.28 17.94
CA ASN A 488 44.06 -7.40 17.04
C ASN A 488 43.73 -8.71 17.79
N GLU A 489 43.16 -8.65 18.99
CA GLU A 489 42.84 -9.86 19.78
C GLU A 489 41.41 -9.92 20.34
N SER A 490 40.71 -8.79 20.52
CA SER A 490 39.25 -8.81 20.79
C SER A 490 38.40 -9.01 19.53
N ASP A 491 39.03 -8.92 18.36
CA ASP A 491 38.34 -8.93 17.07
C ASP A 491 37.98 -10.34 16.61
N ARG A 492 38.72 -11.39 16.98
CA ARG A 492 38.36 -12.77 16.58
C ARG A 492 37.01 -13.23 17.11
N LEU A 493 36.64 -12.86 18.34
CA LEU A 493 35.38 -13.29 18.95
C LEU A 493 34.17 -12.51 18.41
N ASN A 494 34.36 -11.23 18.05
CA ASN A 494 33.29 -10.42 17.45
C ASN A 494 33.15 -10.69 15.95
N ASP A 495 34.24 -10.96 15.25
CA ASP A 495 34.23 -11.35 13.84
C ASP A 495 33.55 -12.71 13.64
N ASP A 496 33.76 -13.68 14.53
CA ASP A 496 33.05 -14.97 14.45
C ASP A 496 31.55 -14.84 14.73
N VAL A 497 31.15 -13.93 15.62
CA VAL A 497 29.73 -13.66 15.94
C VAL A 497 29.03 -12.86 14.85
N ASP A 498 29.73 -11.91 14.22
CA ASP A 498 29.17 -11.12 13.12
C ASP A 498 29.25 -11.88 11.78
N LEU A 499 30.23 -12.77 11.58
CA LEU A 499 30.23 -13.77 10.50
C LEU A 499 29.04 -14.73 10.66
N PHE A 500 28.72 -15.16 11.88
CA PHE A 500 27.55 -15.99 12.15
C PHE A 500 26.22 -15.25 11.84
N LYS A 501 26.10 -13.97 12.19
CA LYS A 501 24.91 -13.15 11.87
C LYS A 501 24.82 -12.83 10.38
N ASN A 502 25.94 -12.61 9.70
CA ASN A 502 25.98 -12.32 8.27
C ASN A 502 25.69 -13.56 7.43
N VAL A 503 26.14 -14.75 7.85
CA VAL A 503 25.74 -16.04 7.24
C VAL A 503 24.25 -16.30 7.47
N LEU A 504 23.70 -16.04 8.66
CA LEU A 504 22.25 -16.12 8.94
C LEU A 504 21.44 -15.13 8.09
N HIS A 505 21.94 -13.93 7.88
CA HIS A 505 21.29 -12.90 7.07
C HIS A 505 21.37 -13.23 5.57
N ALA A 506 22.52 -13.71 5.08
CA ALA A 506 22.71 -14.14 3.69
C ALA A 506 21.85 -15.39 3.37
N VAL A 507 21.83 -16.40 4.25
CA VAL A 507 20.97 -17.58 4.10
C VAL A 507 19.47 -17.19 4.15
N SER A 508 19.09 -16.22 4.98
CA SER A 508 17.72 -15.67 5.01
C SER A 508 17.33 -14.90 3.75
N GLN A 509 18.27 -14.20 3.11
CA GLN A 509 18.06 -13.47 1.86
C GLN A 509 17.98 -14.43 0.67
N THR A 510 18.86 -15.44 0.62
CA THR A 510 18.90 -16.46 -0.45
C THR A 510 17.71 -17.43 -0.38
N LEU A 511 17.16 -17.72 0.82
CA LEU A 511 15.92 -18.51 1.00
C LEU A 511 14.62 -17.67 0.90
N GLY A 512 14.73 -16.35 0.74
CA GLY A 512 13.62 -15.41 0.64
C GLY A 512 13.26 -15.00 -0.79
N ARG A 513 14.17 -15.20 -1.75
CA ARG A 513 13.93 -14.99 -3.18
C ARG A 513 13.90 -16.34 -3.87
N GLY A 514 12.73 -16.77 -4.33
CA GLY A 514 12.64 -17.93 -5.21
C GLY A 514 13.39 -17.64 -6.51
N GLY A 515 14.63 -18.12 -6.60
CA GLY A 515 15.49 -17.94 -7.77
C GLY A 515 16.98 -18.21 -7.48
N VAL A 516 17.32 -19.41 -7.01
CA VAL A 516 18.66 -19.98 -7.24
C VAL A 516 18.48 -21.17 -8.15
N THR A 517 18.97 -21.04 -9.39
CA THR A 517 19.11 -22.12 -10.35
C THR A 517 20.48 -22.78 -10.14
N GLY A 518 20.59 -23.64 -9.12
CA GLY A 518 21.83 -24.40 -8.85
C GLY A 518 21.75 -25.14 -7.53
N VAL A 519 21.78 -26.48 -7.57
CA VAL A 519 21.64 -27.37 -6.40
C VAL A 519 22.91 -27.37 -5.51
N ASP A 520 24.06 -26.93 -6.03
CA ASP A 520 25.36 -27.03 -5.37
C ASP A 520 25.70 -25.84 -4.45
N GLU A 521 25.16 -24.64 -4.70
CA GLU A 521 25.46 -23.46 -3.88
C GLU A 521 24.77 -23.49 -2.51
N VAL A 522 23.58 -24.10 -2.40
CA VAL A 522 22.82 -24.12 -1.13
C VAL A 522 23.38 -25.12 -0.10
N ALA A 523 24.02 -26.20 -0.56
CA ALA A 523 24.68 -27.17 0.32
C ALA A 523 25.92 -26.57 0.99
N HIS A 524 26.71 -25.77 0.25
CA HIS A 524 27.94 -25.16 0.75
C HIS A 524 27.71 -24.17 1.90
N TYR A 525 26.64 -23.38 1.86
CA TYR A 525 26.30 -22.43 2.93
C TYR A 525 25.75 -23.08 4.21
N THR A 526 25.22 -24.30 4.11
CA THR A 526 24.60 -25.00 5.25
C THR A 526 25.65 -25.69 6.12
N ASP A 527 26.64 -26.35 5.50
CA ASP A 527 27.75 -27.00 6.21
C ASP A 527 28.65 -25.97 6.91
N LEU A 528 28.87 -24.82 6.28
CA LEU A 528 29.66 -23.72 6.86
C LEU A 528 29.01 -23.15 8.14
N SER A 529 27.67 -23.15 8.23
CA SER A 529 26.94 -22.62 9.39
C SER A 529 26.99 -23.52 10.64
N GLN A 530 27.07 -24.84 10.46
CA GLN A 530 27.12 -25.82 11.56
C GLN A 530 28.51 -25.87 12.20
N GLU A 531 29.56 -25.80 11.38
CA GLU A 531 30.97 -25.81 11.82
C GLU A 531 31.30 -24.58 12.68
N ILE A 532 30.72 -23.41 12.35
CA ILE A 532 30.93 -22.15 13.08
C ILE A 532 30.22 -22.15 14.44
N ILE A 533 29.00 -22.67 14.54
CA ILE A 533 28.25 -22.77 15.82
C ILE A 533 29.00 -23.63 16.84
N LYS A 534 29.59 -24.75 16.37
CA LYS A 534 30.32 -25.68 17.21
C LYS A 534 31.57 -25.02 17.84
N ARG A 535 32.34 -24.28 17.04
CA ARG A 535 33.56 -23.60 17.51
C ARG A 535 33.29 -22.47 18.51
N VAL A 536 32.19 -21.74 18.33
CA VAL A 536 31.78 -20.68 19.27
C VAL A 536 31.37 -21.26 20.62
N LEU A 537 30.69 -22.42 20.64
CA LEU A 537 30.30 -23.08 21.89
C LEU A 537 31.49 -23.72 22.64
N GLU A 538 32.45 -24.30 21.91
CA GLU A 538 33.68 -24.87 22.47
C GLU A 538 34.58 -23.77 23.09
N SER A 539 34.73 -22.62 22.42
CA SER A 539 35.52 -21.48 22.92
C SER A 539 34.95 -20.84 24.19
N LEU A 540 33.63 -20.81 24.34
CA LEU A 540 32.95 -20.27 25.53
C LEU A 540 33.05 -21.20 26.76
N GLN A 541 33.27 -22.51 26.56
CA GLN A 541 33.49 -23.46 27.65
C GLN A 541 34.92 -23.39 28.24
N GLU A 542 35.93 -23.08 27.43
CA GLU A 542 37.32 -22.98 27.87
C GLU A 542 37.60 -21.75 28.77
N GLN A 543 36.75 -20.72 28.72
CA GLN A 543 36.92 -19.47 29.48
C GLN A 543 36.15 -19.43 30.82
N ASN A 544 35.54 -20.55 31.23
CA ASN A 544 34.91 -20.73 32.56
C ASN A 544 33.78 -19.73 32.92
N LEU A 545 33.09 -19.16 31.92
CA LEU A 545 32.09 -18.09 32.09
C LEU A 545 30.62 -18.58 32.13
N VAL A 546 30.35 -19.89 32.02
CA VAL A 546 28.98 -20.43 32.08
C VAL A 546 28.94 -21.82 32.72
N VAL A 547 28.05 -22.03 33.69
CA VAL A 547 27.51 -23.36 34.03
C VAL A 547 26.13 -23.48 33.40
N ILE A 548 25.93 -24.50 32.56
CA ILE A 548 24.63 -24.78 31.95
C ILE A 548 23.86 -25.72 32.87
N ASP A 549 22.83 -25.22 33.55
CA ASP A 549 21.83 -26.08 34.18
C ASP A 549 20.71 -26.41 33.16
N LYS A 550 20.47 -27.71 32.96
CA LYS A 550 19.53 -28.26 31.98
C LYS A 550 18.20 -28.72 32.60
N THR A 551 17.80 -28.20 33.77
CA THR A 551 16.59 -28.71 34.44
C THR A 551 15.32 -27.86 34.32
N LEU A 552 15.37 -26.59 33.87
CA LEU A 552 14.18 -25.79 33.56
C LEU A 552 14.48 -24.91 32.34
N GLY A 553 13.96 -25.30 31.16
CA GLY A 553 14.41 -24.86 29.83
C GLY A 553 14.40 -23.35 29.54
N GLY A 554 15.41 -22.64 30.04
CA GLY A 554 15.83 -21.30 29.64
C GLY A 554 17.32 -21.09 29.94
N ILE A 555 18.00 -20.28 29.11
CA ILE A 555 19.40 -19.84 29.34
C ILE A 555 19.34 -18.54 30.16
N TRP A 556 20.08 -18.49 31.27
CA TRP A 556 20.21 -17.29 32.12
C TRP A 556 21.62 -16.72 31.98
N LEU A 557 21.73 -15.38 31.92
CA LEU A 557 23.00 -14.66 32.00
C LEU A 557 23.11 -14.03 33.39
N ILE A 558 24.07 -14.49 34.20
CA ILE A 558 24.37 -13.94 35.54
C ILE A 558 25.73 -13.24 35.45
N ASN A 559 25.83 -12.02 36.00
CA ASN A 559 27.12 -11.35 36.17
C ASN A 559 27.45 -11.27 37.67
N LEU A 560 28.61 -11.80 38.08
CA LEU A 560 29.13 -11.70 39.43
C LEU A 560 29.99 -10.44 39.53
N THR A 561 29.68 -9.55 40.47
CA THR A 561 30.57 -8.44 40.81
C THR A 561 31.27 -8.70 42.15
N ASP A 562 32.43 -8.07 42.36
CA ASP A 562 33.44 -8.34 43.39
C ASP A 562 32.99 -8.30 44.88
N LYS A 563 31.69 -8.16 45.15
CA LYS A 563 31.11 -8.17 46.51
C LYS A 563 29.96 -9.16 46.73
N GLY A 564 29.63 -10.01 45.75
CA GLY A 564 28.78 -11.18 45.99
C GLY A 564 27.28 -10.95 46.19
N GLU A 565 26.70 -9.85 45.72
CA GLU A 565 25.24 -9.66 45.69
C GLU A 565 24.70 -9.67 44.24
N ALA A 566 23.58 -10.38 44.03
CA ALA A 566 22.92 -10.54 42.74
C ALA A 566 21.82 -9.48 42.50
N GLN A 567 21.80 -8.83 41.32
CA GLN A 567 20.71 -7.94 40.89
C GLN A 567 20.09 -8.37 39.55
N VAL A 568 18.76 -8.30 39.47
CA VAL A 568 17.91 -8.65 38.31
C VAL A 568 17.42 -7.37 37.63
N PHE A 569 17.54 -7.26 36.31
CA PHE A 569 17.09 -6.07 35.55
C PHE A 569 15.60 -6.15 35.10
N SER A 570 14.70 -5.72 36.01
CA SER A 570 13.36 -5.11 35.79
C SER A 570 12.13 -5.92 35.31
N THR A 571 10.93 -5.48 35.77
CA THR A 571 9.55 -5.93 35.43
C THR A 571 8.56 -4.78 35.64
N ILE A 572 7.60 -4.49 34.73
CA ILE A 572 6.27 -3.84 34.98
C ILE A 572 5.31 -4.31 33.84
N GLY A 573 4.05 -4.72 34.05
CA GLY A 573 3.18 -4.48 35.19
C GLY A 573 2.08 -5.52 35.45
N LYS A 574 1.59 -5.43 36.69
CA LYS A 574 0.44 -6.13 37.27
C LYS A 574 -0.85 -5.32 37.03
N TYR A 575 -1.92 -6.00 36.64
CA TYR A 575 -3.30 -5.68 37.06
C TYR A 575 -3.94 -7.01 37.44
N SER A 576 -4.27 -7.17 38.71
CA SER A 576 -5.08 -8.28 39.24
C SER A 576 -6.19 -7.69 40.10
N GLU A 577 -7.39 -8.28 39.93
CA GLU A 577 -8.54 -8.27 40.85
C GLU A 577 -9.38 -6.99 41.01
N GLN A 578 -10.56 -6.99 40.37
CA GLN A 578 -11.87 -6.88 41.04
C GLN A 578 -13.02 -6.95 40.02
N ALA A 579 -13.72 -8.09 39.94
CA ALA A 579 -15.12 -8.15 39.53
C ALA A 579 -15.74 -9.39 40.18
N LYS A 580 -16.41 -9.16 41.32
CA LYS A 580 -17.28 -10.13 41.98
C LYS A 580 -18.56 -10.35 41.17
N GLU A 581 -19.10 -11.55 41.35
CA GLU A 581 -20.30 -12.16 40.76
C GLU A 581 -21.57 -11.28 40.66
N LYS A 582 -22.32 -11.48 39.57
CA LYS A 582 -23.78 -11.72 39.64
C LYS A 582 -24.27 -12.47 38.39
N PRO A 583 -25.14 -13.50 38.53
CA PRO A 583 -25.59 -14.34 37.41
C PRO A 583 -26.89 -13.83 36.79
N LEU A 584 -27.03 -14.03 35.47
CA LEU A 584 -28.30 -14.10 34.73
C LEU A 584 -28.10 -15.27 33.74
N SER A 585 -28.59 -16.50 34.02
CA SER A 585 -29.96 -16.97 33.81
C SER A 585 -30.53 -16.46 32.47
N SER A 586 -30.97 -17.26 31.49
CA SER A 586 -31.24 -18.69 31.38
C SER A 586 -31.54 -18.95 29.90
N ALA A 587 -31.07 -20.07 29.35
CA ALA A 587 -31.54 -20.55 28.05
C ALA A 587 -33.04 -20.94 28.12
N PRO A 588 -33.73 -20.87 26.98
CA PRO A 588 -34.60 -21.96 26.56
C PRO A 588 -34.31 -22.33 25.09
N THR A 589 -34.57 -23.50 24.54
CA THR A 589 -34.96 -24.84 24.99
C THR A 589 -34.76 -25.71 23.74
N GLN A 590 -34.24 -26.92 23.94
CA GLN A 590 -34.19 -28.11 23.05
C GLN A 590 -34.62 -27.95 21.58
N LEU A 591 -33.66 -28.13 20.67
CA LEU A 591 -33.90 -28.40 19.24
C LEU A 591 -34.31 -29.89 19.03
N PRO A 592 -35.22 -30.20 18.09
CA PRO A 592 -35.77 -31.55 17.88
C PRO A 592 -34.73 -32.55 17.34
N LYS A 593 -34.89 -33.84 17.70
CA LYS A 593 -34.08 -34.95 17.21
C LYS A 593 -34.35 -35.25 15.72
N SER A 594 -33.27 -35.12 14.94
CA SER A 594 -32.86 -35.85 13.72
C SER A 594 -33.91 -36.44 12.75
N SER A 595 -34.06 -35.81 11.59
CA SER A 595 -33.97 -36.53 10.31
C SER A 595 -32.49 -36.59 9.88
N ASN A 596 -32.06 -37.70 9.28
CA ASN A 596 -30.66 -38.01 8.96
C ASN A 596 -30.01 -36.95 8.05
N PHE A 597 -29.33 -35.99 8.68
CA PHE A 597 -28.49 -34.97 8.03
C PHE A 597 -27.06 -35.48 7.96
N THR A 598 -26.83 -36.55 7.20
CA THR A 598 -25.48 -37.11 6.96
C THR A 598 -25.23 -37.11 5.46
N PRO A 599 -24.26 -36.32 4.95
CA PRO A 599 -23.94 -36.30 3.55
C PRO A 599 -23.34 -37.63 3.10
N GLN A 600 -23.84 -38.15 1.98
CA GLN A 600 -23.29 -39.35 1.36
C GLN A 600 -21.92 -39.02 0.72
N PRO A 601 -20.97 -39.96 0.70
CA PRO A 601 -19.73 -39.78 -0.05
C PRO A 601 -20.03 -39.53 -1.53
N PHE A 602 -19.35 -38.54 -2.12
CA PHE A 602 -19.43 -38.25 -3.54
C PHE A 602 -18.02 -37.99 -4.06
N ASP A 603 -17.64 -38.67 -5.14
CA ASP A 603 -16.35 -38.49 -5.82
C ASP A 603 -15.12 -38.55 -4.88
N GLY A 604 -15.17 -39.48 -3.92
CA GLY A 604 -14.09 -39.65 -2.92
C GLY A 604 -14.02 -38.58 -1.83
N ILE A 605 -14.98 -37.65 -1.75
CA ILE A 605 -15.10 -36.69 -0.65
C ILE A 605 -15.62 -37.44 0.60
N GLU A 606 -14.77 -37.52 1.63
CA GLU A 606 -15.14 -38.02 2.96
C GLU A 606 -15.59 -36.85 3.85
N TRP A 607 -16.74 -36.98 4.50
CA TRP A 607 -17.33 -35.94 5.35
C TRP A 607 -17.11 -36.22 6.83
N ILE A 608 -16.65 -35.23 7.58
CA ILE A 608 -16.45 -35.28 9.03
C ILE A 608 -17.52 -34.44 9.72
N GLU A 609 -18.23 -35.04 10.68
CA GLU A 609 -19.19 -34.34 11.54
C GLU A 609 -18.46 -33.43 12.52
N ILE A 610 -18.84 -32.15 12.57
CA ILE A 610 -18.38 -31.21 13.59
C ILE A 610 -19.54 -30.96 14.55
N PRO A 611 -19.52 -31.54 15.77
CA PRO A 611 -20.66 -31.49 16.69
C PRO A 611 -21.02 -30.07 17.12
N ALA A 612 -22.32 -29.83 17.33
CA ALA A 612 -22.80 -28.60 17.94
C ALA A 612 -22.15 -28.35 19.31
N GLY A 613 -21.88 -27.08 19.62
CA GLY A 613 -21.27 -26.73 20.91
C GLY A 613 -20.44 -25.47 20.86
N GLU A 614 -20.05 -25.03 22.06
CA GLU A 614 -19.19 -23.87 22.28
C GLU A 614 -17.74 -24.17 21.92
N PHE A 615 -17.01 -23.15 21.46
CA PHE A 615 -15.57 -23.18 21.28
C PHE A 615 -14.96 -21.79 21.48
N TRP A 616 -13.63 -21.73 21.58
CA TRP A 616 -12.88 -20.47 21.64
C TRP A 616 -12.40 -20.05 20.24
N MET A 617 -12.76 -18.85 19.82
CA MET A 617 -12.31 -18.23 18.57
C MET A 617 -11.30 -17.11 18.85
N GLY A 618 -10.27 -17.01 18.01
CA GLY A 618 -9.20 -16.04 18.12
C GLY A 618 -7.94 -16.59 18.79
N ALA A 619 -6.91 -15.74 18.84
CA ALA A 619 -5.60 -16.12 19.35
C ALA A 619 -5.63 -16.36 20.88
N ALA A 620 -5.06 -17.48 21.30
CA ALA A 620 -4.91 -17.79 22.72
C ALA A 620 -4.04 -16.76 23.42
N THR A 621 -4.31 -16.48 24.69
CA THR A 621 -3.58 -15.45 25.46
C THR A 621 -2.09 -15.76 25.62
N HIS A 622 -1.72 -17.04 25.59
CA HIS A 622 -0.35 -17.52 25.65
C HIS A 622 0.33 -17.62 24.27
N ASP A 623 -0.40 -17.37 23.17
CA ASP A 623 0.19 -17.26 21.84
C ASP A 623 0.86 -15.90 21.66
N LYS A 624 2.16 -15.86 21.95
CA LYS A 624 2.99 -14.65 21.82
C LYS A 624 3.24 -14.25 20.37
N GLN A 625 2.93 -15.10 19.40
CA GLN A 625 3.17 -14.83 17.97
C GLN A 625 1.94 -14.25 17.26
N ALA A 626 0.79 -14.15 17.96
CA ALA A 626 -0.46 -13.65 17.40
C ALA A 626 -0.47 -12.16 17.09
N TYR A 627 -1.00 -11.84 15.91
CA TYR A 627 -1.28 -10.48 15.44
C TYR A 627 -2.55 -9.91 16.11
N ASN A 628 -2.77 -8.61 15.93
CA ASN A 628 -3.88 -7.89 16.56
C ASN A 628 -5.23 -8.24 15.95
N ASP A 629 -5.29 -8.61 14.67
CA ASP A 629 -6.52 -9.00 13.96
C ASP A 629 -7.02 -10.42 14.29
N GLU A 630 -6.21 -11.21 15.01
CA GLU A 630 -6.57 -12.50 15.61
C GLU A 630 -7.18 -12.34 17.01
N LYS A 631 -7.19 -11.13 17.57
CA LYS A 631 -7.60 -10.82 18.95
C LYS A 631 -8.89 -9.97 18.98
N PRO A 632 -9.72 -10.07 20.03
CA PRO A 632 -9.52 -10.87 21.24
C PRO A 632 -9.95 -12.34 21.07
N LEU A 633 -9.49 -13.19 21.99
CA LEU A 633 -10.08 -14.51 22.21
C LEU A 633 -11.50 -14.35 22.78
N HIS A 634 -12.48 -15.06 22.22
CA HIS A 634 -13.88 -15.00 22.64
C HIS A 634 -14.60 -16.33 22.39
N LYS A 635 -15.69 -16.60 23.12
CA LYS A 635 -16.48 -17.84 22.94
C LYS A 635 -17.59 -17.64 21.93
N LEU A 636 -17.86 -18.68 21.14
CA LEU A 636 -19.01 -18.76 20.24
C LEU A 636 -19.62 -20.15 20.30
N TYR A 637 -20.92 -20.24 20.01
CA TYR A 637 -21.63 -21.48 19.80
C TYR A 637 -21.86 -21.68 18.29
N LEU A 638 -21.59 -22.89 17.79
CA LEU A 638 -21.97 -23.29 16.44
C LEU A 638 -22.86 -24.54 16.49
N PRO A 639 -23.88 -24.64 15.62
CA PRO A 639 -24.65 -25.87 15.42
C PRO A 639 -23.79 -26.98 14.81
N THR A 640 -24.34 -28.19 14.67
CA THR A 640 -23.67 -29.28 13.95
C THR A 640 -23.62 -28.96 12.45
N TYR A 641 -22.47 -29.20 11.82
CA TYR A 641 -22.27 -29.16 10.37
C TYR A 641 -21.28 -30.24 9.96
N TRP A 642 -21.16 -30.49 8.65
CA TRP A 642 -20.18 -31.43 8.11
C TRP A 642 -19.12 -30.68 7.31
N MET A 643 -17.88 -31.14 7.37
CA MET A 643 -16.76 -30.56 6.64
C MET A 643 -15.99 -31.65 5.90
N GLY A 644 -15.57 -31.37 4.66
CA GLY A 644 -14.74 -32.29 3.90
C GLY A 644 -13.43 -32.59 4.66
N LYS A 645 -13.05 -33.87 4.76
CA LYS A 645 -11.88 -34.33 5.52
C LYS A 645 -10.57 -33.69 5.05
N THR A 646 -10.46 -33.38 3.77
CA THR A 646 -9.30 -32.77 3.11
C THR A 646 -9.74 -31.53 2.30
N PRO A 647 -8.79 -30.67 1.87
CA PRO A 647 -9.06 -29.72 0.80
C PRO A 647 -9.51 -30.47 -0.47
N ILE A 648 -10.25 -29.78 -1.36
CA ILE A 648 -10.68 -30.36 -2.64
C ILE A 648 -9.46 -30.66 -3.50
N THR A 649 -9.37 -31.88 -4.01
CA THR A 649 -8.23 -32.33 -4.81
C THR A 649 -8.38 -32.00 -6.29
N ASN A 650 -7.29 -32.06 -7.05
CA ASN A 650 -7.35 -31.88 -8.51
C ASN A 650 -8.25 -32.92 -9.19
N ALA A 651 -8.25 -34.17 -8.72
CA ALA A 651 -9.13 -35.21 -9.27
C ALA A 651 -10.61 -34.89 -9.02
N GLN A 652 -10.95 -34.44 -7.81
CA GLN A 652 -12.33 -34.02 -7.47
C GLN A 652 -12.76 -32.76 -8.24
N TYR A 653 -11.85 -31.82 -8.46
CA TYR A 653 -12.12 -30.62 -9.24
C TYR A 653 -12.28 -30.91 -10.73
N LEU A 654 -11.56 -31.92 -11.25
CA LEU A 654 -11.65 -32.32 -12.66
C LEU A 654 -13.08 -32.79 -13.02
N THR A 655 -13.75 -33.52 -12.12
CA THR A 655 -15.15 -33.94 -12.33
C THR A 655 -16.08 -32.74 -12.50
N PHE A 656 -15.88 -31.66 -11.74
CA PHE A 656 -16.61 -30.41 -11.91
C PHE A 656 -16.34 -29.77 -13.27
N VAL A 657 -15.07 -29.67 -13.67
CA VAL A 657 -14.69 -29.10 -14.98
C VAL A 657 -15.35 -29.87 -16.12
N GLN A 658 -15.34 -31.20 -16.06
CA GLN A 658 -15.93 -32.08 -17.09
C GLN A 658 -17.45 -31.93 -17.18
N ASP A 659 -18.12 -31.73 -16.05
CA ASP A 659 -19.58 -31.64 -15.98
C ASP A 659 -20.17 -30.24 -16.23
N SER A 660 -19.43 -29.17 -15.93
CA SER A 660 -19.97 -27.80 -15.88
C SER A 660 -19.60 -26.92 -17.06
N ASN A 661 -18.68 -27.37 -17.94
CA ASN A 661 -18.11 -26.58 -19.03
C ASN A 661 -17.47 -25.24 -18.58
N GLN A 662 -17.14 -25.12 -17.28
CA GLN A 662 -16.37 -24.00 -16.72
C GLN A 662 -14.87 -24.17 -17.03
N GLY A 663 -14.15 -23.03 -17.07
CA GLY A 663 -12.72 -23.00 -17.40
C GLY A 663 -11.83 -23.77 -16.43
N ASN A 664 -10.69 -24.25 -16.93
CA ASN A 664 -9.69 -24.93 -16.12
C ASN A 664 -8.85 -23.94 -15.29
N PRO A 665 -8.28 -24.36 -14.14
CA PRO A 665 -7.20 -23.62 -13.51
C PRO A 665 -6.08 -23.34 -14.52
N GLU A 666 -5.52 -22.13 -14.52
CA GLU A 666 -4.63 -21.62 -15.59
C GLU A 666 -3.44 -22.53 -15.91
N HIS A 667 -2.89 -23.19 -14.89
CA HIS A 667 -1.73 -24.08 -15.01
C HIS A 667 -2.08 -25.48 -15.55
N TRP A 668 -3.36 -25.84 -15.68
CA TRP A 668 -3.79 -27.10 -16.28
C TRP A 668 -3.64 -27.01 -17.79
N LYS A 669 -3.00 -28.02 -18.38
CA LYS A 669 -2.76 -28.08 -19.82
C LYS A 669 -3.76 -29.04 -20.46
N ASN A 670 -4.40 -28.61 -21.54
CA ASN A 670 -5.36 -29.42 -22.30
C ASN A 670 -6.48 -30.04 -21.44
N GLY A 671 -6.97 -29.29 -20.43
CA GLY A 671 -8.01 -29.75 -19.52
C GLY A 671 -7.59 -30.82 -18.52
N ARG A 672 -6.29 -30.97 -18.27
CA ARG A 672 -5.74 -31.94 -17.32
C ARG A 672 -4.90 -31.25 -16.26
N TYR A 673 -5.07 -31.68 -15.01
CA TYR A 673 -4.17 -31.33 -13.93
C TYR A 673 -2.77 -31.92 -14.16
N PRO A 674 -1.71 -31.36 -13.53
CA PRO A 674 -0.36 -31.88 -13.69
C PRO A 674 -0.23 -33.36 -13.32
N ASP A 675 0.55 -34.10 -14.10
CA ASP A 675 0.73 -35.54 -13.91
C ASP A 675 1.18 -35.86 -12.47
N GLY A 676 0.57 -36.90 -11.88
CA GLY A 676 0.86 -37.33 -10.52
C GLY A 676 0.27 -36.45 -9.41
N LYS A 677 -0.53 -35.42 -9.72
CA LYS A 677 -1.12 -34.51 -8.72
C LYS A 677 -2.62 -34.67 -8.47
N GLY A 678 -3.20 -35.80 -8.82
CA GLY A 678 -4.64 -36.04 -8.68
C GLY A 678 -5.14 -35.92 -7.23
N ASP A 679 -4.33 -36.32 -6.25
CA ASP A 679 -4.63 -36.27 -4.82
C ASP A 679 -4.01 -35.07 -4.09
N HIS A 680 -3.44 -34.12 -4.82
CA HIS A 680 -3.03 -32.82 -4.29
C HIS A 680 -4.22 -31.85 -4.28
N PRO A 681 -4.25 -30.85 -3.38
CA PRO A 681 -5.24 -29.78 -3.45
C PRO A 681 -5.25 -29.09 -4.80
N VAL A 682 -6.44 -28.72 -5.28
CA VAL A 682 -6.57 -27.82 -6.41
C VAL A 682 -6.09 -26.42 -6.01
N VAL A 683 -5.32 -25.78 -6.91
CA VAL A 683 -4.75 -24.45 -6.73
C VAL A 683 -4.95 -23.58 -7.96
N TYR A 684 -4.67 -22.27 -7.87
CA TYR A 684 -5.04 -21.28 -8.88
C TYR A 684 -6.56 -21.17 -9.08
N VAL A 685 -7.31 -21.30 -7.99
CA VAL A 685 -8.76 -21.12 -7.96
C VAL A 685 -9.11 -19.89 -7.14
N SER A 686 -9.97 -19.05 -7.69
CA SER A 686 -10.52 -17.89 -7.00
C SER A 686 -11.62 -18.31 -6.03
N TRP A 687 -12.07 -17.37 -5.21
CA TRP A 687 -13.24 -17.58 -4.36
C TRP A 687 -14.49 -17.89 -5.19
N GLN A 688 -14.67 -17.24 -6.34
CA GLN A 688 -15.82 -17.50 -7.22
C GLN A 688 -15.74 -18.89 -7.85
N ASP A 689 -14.55 -19.34 -8.28
CA ASP A 689 -14.36 -20.69 -8.82
C ASP A 689 -14.71 -21.74 -7.76
N ALA A 690 -14.27 -21.51 -6.52
CA ALA A 690 -14.55 -22.37 -5.38
C ALA A 690 -16.06 -22.39 -5.01
N MET A 691 -16.73 -21.25 -5.06
CA MET A 691 -18.19 -21.17 -4.86
C MET A 691 -18.96 -21.84 -6.01
N ALA A 692 -18.51 -21.73 -7.25
CA ALA A 692 -19.10 -22.41 -8.40
C ALA A 692 -19.00 -23.95 -8.24
N TYR A 693 -17.85 -24.45 -7.78
CA TYR A 693 -17.70 -25.85 -7.41
C TYR A 693 -18.70 -26.26 -6.32
N CYS A 694 -18.85 -25.46 -5.25
CA CYS A 694 -19.82 -25.72 -4.18
C CYS A 694 -21.26 -25.78 -4.70
N GLN A 695 -21.66 -24.84 -5.56
CA GLN A 695 -22.99 -24.82 -6.18
C GLN A 695 -23.24 -26.04 -7.06
N TRP A 696 -22.24 -26.46 -7.85
CA TRP A 696 -22.32 -27.68 -8.63
C TRP A 696 -22.45 -28.92 -7.74
N LEU A 697 -21.60 -29.04 -6.72
CA LEU A 697 -21.61 -30.17 -5.80
C LEU A 697 -22.94 -30.24 -5.03
N SER A 698 -23.51 -29.09 -4.67
CA SER A 698 -24.84 -29.01 -4.05
C SER A 698 -25.91 -29.68 -4.89
N LYS A 699 -25.91 -29.43 -6.21
CA LYS A 699 -26.83 -30.06 -7.16
C LYS A 699 -26.58 -31.56 -7.29
N LYS A 700 -25.32 -32.00 -7.21
CA LYS A 700 -24.94 -33.42 -7.35
C LYS A 700 -25.38 -34.27 -6.16
N ILE A 701 -25.24 -33.75 -4.95
CA ILE A 701 -25.54 -34.53 -3.72
C ILE A 701 -26.89 -34.18 -3.11
N GLY A 702 -27.61 -33.19 -3.63
CA GLY A 702 -28.92 -32.79 -3.14
C GLY A 702 -28.89 -32.15 -1.74
N MET A 703 -27.75 -31.58 -1.34
CA MET A 703 -27.56 -30.90 -0.06
C MET A 703 -26.88 -29.55 -0.29
N GLU A 704 -27.06 -28.60 0.64
CA GLU A 704 -26.42 -27.30 0.52
C GLU A 704 -24.93 -27.38 0.87
N VAL A 705 -24.09 -27.28 -0.16
CA VAL A 705 -22.63 -27.25 -0.05
C VAL A 705 -22.15 -25.82 -0.28
N THR A 706 -21.27 -25.34 0.59
CA THR A 706 -20.67 -24.01 0.50
C THR A 706 -19.23 -24.02 1.04
N LEU A 707 -18.52 -22.91 0.92
CA LEU A 707 -17.26 -22.72 1.62
C LEU A 707 -17.49 -22.57 3.12
N PRO A 708 -16.58 -23.04 3.99
CA PRO A 708 -16.68 -22.77 5.43
C PRO A 708 -16.65 -21.27 5.68
N SER A 709 -17.39 -20.81 6.68
CA SER A 709 -17.10 -19.52 7.32
C SER A 709 -15.79 -19.62 8.11
N GLU A 710 -15.15 -18.49 8.42
CA GLU A 710 -13.91 -18.48 9.20
C GLU A 710 -14.12 -19.04 10.62
N VAL A 711 -15.33 -18.93 11.17
CA VAL A 711 -15.70 -19.47 12.48
C VAL A 711 -15.88 -20.99 12.43
N GLU A 712 -16.53 -21.53 11.39
CA GLU A 712 -16.66 -22.97 11.17
C GLU A 712 -15.29 -23.60 10.91
N TRP A 713 -14.46 -22.93 10.13
CA TRP A 713 -13.10 -23.39 9.85
C TRP A 713 -12.26 -23.48 11.14
N GLU A 714 -12.29 -22.43 11.96
CA GLU A 714 -11.48 -22.39 13.19
C GLU A 714 -11.95 -23.41 14.22
N LYS A 715 -13.27 -23.57 14.41
CA LYS A 715 -13.80 -24.62 15.30
C LYS A 715 -13.36 -26.01 14.83
N ALA A 716 -13.42 -26.26 13.53
CA ALA A 716 -13.03 -27.54 12.95
C ALA A 716 -11.53 -27.83 13.16
N ALA A 717 -10.67 -26.80 13.07
CA ALA A 717 -9.23 -26.93 13.31
C ALA A 717 -8.88 -27.05 14.81
N ARG A 718 -9.54 -26.28 15.68
CA ARG A 718 -9.23 -26.15 17.11
C ARG A 718 -9.88 -27.21 18.00
N GLY A 719 -11.09 -27.62 17.66
CA GLY A 719 -11.99 -28.34 18.55
C GLY A 719 -12.85 -27.42 19.42
N GLY A 720 -14.01 -27.95 19.83
CA GLY A 720 -14.92 -27.34 20.80
C GLY A 720 -14.39 -27.38 22.23
N ILE A 721 -15.14 -26.81 23.18
CA ILE A 721 -14.87 -26.98 24.62
C ILE A 721 -15.07 -28.45 25.02
N GLN A 722 -15.95 -29.16 24.33
CA GLN A 722 -16.13 -30.61 24.41
C GLN A 722 -15.80 -31.26 23.06
N LEU A 723 -15.25 -32.46 23.12
CA LEU A 723 -15.00 -33.32 21.96
C LEU A 723 -15.92 -34.54 22.06
N VAL A 724 -16.25 -35.13 20.91
CA VAL A 724 -16.92 -36.42 20.85
C VAL A 724 -15.87 -37.45 20.48
N ILE A 725 -15.45 -38.26 21.45
CA ILE A 725 -14.46 -39.33 21.26
C ILE A 725 -15.19 -40.64 21.55
N ASN A 726 -15.12 -41.62 20.66
CA ASN A 726 -15.81 -42.91 20.81
C ASN A 726 -17.33 -42.82 21.10
N LYS A 727 -18.00 -41.77 20.59
CA LYS A 727 -19.43 -41.45 20.83
C LYS A 727 -19.76 -40.96 22.24
N GLU A 728 -18.76 -40.66 23.06
CA GLU A 728 -18.92 -40.04 24.37
C GLU A 728 -18.43 -38.58 24.33
N GLN A 729 -19.13 -37.69 25.04
CA GLN A 729 -18.73 -36.30 25.17
C GLN A 729 -17.72 -36.17 26.31
N GLU A 730 -16.52 -35.73 25.96
CA GLU A 730 -15.43 -35.49 26.90
C GLU A 730 -14.99 -34.02 26.83
N ALA A 731 -14.45 -33.49 27.94
CA ALA A 731 -13.86 -32.15 27.93
C ALA A 731 -12.64 -32.12 27.00
N ASN A 732 -12.53 -31.09 26.15
CA ASN A 732 -11.35 -30.90 25.33
C ASN A 732 -10.16 -30.55 26.24
N PRO A 733 -9.07 -31.34 26.25
CA PRO A 733 -7.93 -31.07 27.12
C PRO A 733 -7.15 -29.81 26.71
N MET A 734 -7.29 -29.34 25.46
CA MET A 734 -6.64 -28.13 24.96
C MET A 734 -7.62 -27.30 24.09
N PRO A 735 -8.59 -26.61 24.73
CA PRO A 735 -9.65 -25.89 24.02
C PRO A 735 -9.19 -24.57 23.37
N GLN A 736 -7.94 -24.15 23.62
CA GLN A 736 -7.32 -22.94 23.07
C GLN A 736 -6.01 -23.24 22.32
N ARG A 737 -5.86 -24.47 21.81
CA ARG A 737 -4.63 -24.94 21.15
C ARG A 737 -4.19 -24.04 19.98
N ILE A 738 -2.90 -23.72 19.86
CA ILE A 738 -2.36 -22.85 18.80
C ILE A 738 -2.37 -23.54 17.41
N TYR A 739 -2.07 -24.84 17.39
CA TYR A 739 -2.10 -25.73 16.23
C TYR A 739 -3.15 -26.84 16.46
N PRO A 740 -3.65 -27.51 15.41
CA PRO A 740 -4.64 -28.59 15.58
C PRO A 740 -4.18 -29.69 16.55
N TRP A 741 -2.87 -29.95 16.58
CA TRP A 741 -2.23 -30.96 17.43
C TRP A 741 -1.73 -30.44 18.80
N GLY A 742 -1.77 -29.14 19.09
CA GLY A 742 -1.32 -28.59 20.38
C GLY A 742 -0.72 -27.18 20.29
N ASP A 743 0.01 -26.75 21.31
CA ASP A 743 0.57 -25.39 21.38
C ASP A 743 1.97 -25.25 20.80
N LYS A 744 2.64 -26.38 20.58
CA LYS A 744 3.98 -26.43 19.99
C LYS A 744 3.88 -26.82 18.53
N PHE A 745 4.61 -26.08 17.70
CA PHE A 745 4.74 -26.43 16.30
C PHE A 745 5.54 -27.73 16.18
N GLU A 746 5.02 -28.69 15.41
CA GLU A 746 5.67 -29.98 15.18
C GLU A 746 6.01 -30.11 13.69
N LYS A 747 7.30 -30.20 13.38
CA LYS A 747 7.75 -30.39 12.00
C LYS A 747 7.23 -31.73 11.48
N GLY A 748 6.68 -31.74 10.27
CA GLY A 748 6.14 -32.96 9.68
C GLY A 748 4.68 -33.26 10.06
N TYR A 749 3.99 -32.33 10.72
CA TYR A 749 2.55 -32.43 11.00
C TYR A 749 1.71 -31.62 10.01
N CYS A 750 2.32 -30.75 9.22
CA CYS A 750 1.70 -30.06 8.10
C CYS A 750 2.71 -29.82 6.98
N ASN A 751 2.21 -29.62 5.76
CA ASN A 751 3.02 -29.10 4.67
C ASN A 751 3.13 -27.58 4.77
N ASN A 752 4.13 -27.06 5.46
CA ASN A 752 4.41 -25.62 5.50
C ASN A 752 5.85 -25.37 5.00
N LYS A 753 6.32 -24.11 5.03
CA LYS A 753 7.70 -23.78 4.60
C LYS A 753 8.76 -24.65 5.30
N ASP A 754 8.51 -24.99 6.57
CA ASP A 754 9.42 -25.77 7.41
C ASP A 754 9.45 -27.26 7.04
N ALA A 755 8.43 -27.78 6.35
CA ALA A 755 8.40 -29.14 5.81
C ALA A 755 9.30 -29.33 4.59
N GLY A 756 9.68 -28.24 3.91
CA GLY A 756 10.66 -28.25 2.82
C GLY A 756 10.16 -28.78 1.46
N ILE A 757 8.88 -29.13 1.34
CA ILE A 757 8.29 -29.67 0.09
C ILE A 757 8.21 -28.60 -1.01
N ARG A 758 8.02 -27.32 -0.64
CA ARG A 758 7.96 -26.15 -1.56
C ARG A 758 6.94 -26.29 -2.70
N ASN A 759 5.93 -27.11 -2.49
CA ASN A 759 4.82 -27.35 -3.40
C ASN A 759 3.67 -27.96 -2.60
N THR A 760 2.51 -28.12 -3.21
CA THR A 760 1.43 -28.93 -2.64
C THR A 760 1.91 -30.37 -2.43
N SER A 761 1.34 -31.03 -1.43
CA SER A 761 1.51 -32.45 -1.14
C SER A 761 0.19 -33.20 -1.32
N PRO A 762 0.20 -34.53 -1.50
CA PRO A 762 -0.99 -35.35 -1.35
C PRO A 762 -1.70 -35.05 -0.03
N VAL A 763 -3.02 -34.91 -0.07
CA VAL A 763 -3.83 -34.56 1.11
C VAL A 763 -3.81 -35.62 2.23
N SER A 764 -3.21 -36.78 1.94
CA SER A 764 -3.03 -37.89 2.88
C SER A 764 -1.64 -37.95 3.54
N GLN A 765 -0.74 -37.01 3.22
CA GLN A 765 0.65 -37.09 3.66
C GLN A 765 0.85 -36.74 5.14
N PHE A 766 0.06 -35.81 5.69
CA PHE A 766 0.28 -35.22 7.02
C PHE A 766 -0.78 -35.61 8.06
N LYS A 767 -1.18 -36.89 8.10
CA LYS A 767 -2.24 -37.41 8.99
C LYS A 767 -1.99 -37.16 10.49
N LYS A 768 -0.73 -37.00 10.90
CA LYS A 768 -0.37 -36.72 12.30
C LYS A 768 -0.79 -35.33 12.76
N GLY A 769 -0.92 -34.37 11.84
CA GLY A 769 -1.45 -33.03 12.14
C GLY A 769 -2.95 -32.91 12.00
N ALA A 770 -3.68 -34.03 12.05
CA ALA A 770 -5.12 -34.00 12.03
C ALA A 770 -5.67 -33.13 13.17
N SER A 771 -6.79 -32.47 12.91
CA SER A 771 -7.55 -31.79 13.96
C SER A 771 -8.12 -32.78 14.98
N PRO A 772 -8.60 -32.30 16.15
CA PRO A 772 -9.27 -33.17 17.12
C PRO A 772 -10.48 -33.92 16.57
N TYR A 773 -11.08 -33.44 15.47
CA TYR A 773 -12.19 -34.11 14.77
C TYR A 773 -11.73 -35.05 13.64
N GLY A 774 -10.43 -35.12 13.35
CA GLY A 774 -9.87 -36.01 12.33
C GLY A 774 -9.76 -35.42 10.92
N LEU A 775 -9.97 -34.11 10.75
CA LEU A 775 -9.71 -33.41 9.49
C LEU A 775 -8.21 -33.29 9.23
N TRP A 776 -7.79 -33.55 7.99
CA TRP A 776 -6.40 -33.46 7.56
C TRP A 776 -6.12 -32.15 6.85
N ASP A 777 -4.85 -31.74 6.86
CA ASP A 777 -4.36 -30.51 6.21
C ASP A 777 -5.15 -29.26 6.60
N MET A 778 -5.66 -29.20 7.84
CA MET A 778 -6.24 -27.95 8.37
C MET A 778 -5.17 -26.86 8.47
N ASN A 779 -3.91 -27.22 8.73
CA ASN A 779 -2.84 -26.25 8.70
C ASN A 779 -1.84 -26.68 7.63
N GLY A 780 -1.36 -25.74 6.81
CA GLY A 780 -0.45 -25.99 5.69
C GLY A 780 -1.13 -26.54 4.43
N ASN A 781 -0.30 -27.01 3.50
CA ASN A 781 -0.59 -27.39 2.13
C ASN A 781 -1.08 -26.17 1.31
N VAL A 782 -2.30 -25.71 1.50
CA VAL A 782 -2.84 -24.52 0.82
C VAL A 782 -3.60 -23.63 1.79
N TRP A 783 -3.57 -22.33 1.55
CA TRP A 783 -4.55 -21.43 2.14
C TRP A 783 -5.93 -21.81 1.63
N GLU A 784 -6.90 -21.91 2.55
CA GLU A 784 -8.27 -22.29 2.21
C GLU A 784 -9.17 -21.05 2.18
N TRP A 785 -9.86 -20.83 1.06
CA TRP A 785 -10.92 -19.84 0.94
C TRP A 785 -12.05 -20.12 1.94
N THR A 786 -12.48 -19.06 2.64
CA THR A 786 -13.71 -19.07 3.43
C THR A 786 -14.78 -18.20 2.80
N ARG A 787 -16.05 -18.42 3.14
CA ARG A 787 -17.14 -17.50 2.76
C ARG A 787 -17.15 -16.22 3.61
N SER A 788 -16.30 -16.05 4.61
CA SER A 788 -16.30 -14.86 5.46
C SER A 788 -15.56 -13.68 4.81
N ILE A 789 -16.17 -12.50 4.84
CA ILE A 789 -15.55 -11.21 4.54
C ILE A 789 -14.63 -10.82 5.69
N PHE A 790 -13.43 -10.31 5.38
CA PHE A 790 -12.47 -9.90 6.39
C PHE A 790 -12.96 -8.68 7.19
N LYS A 791 -13.42 -8.92 8.43
CA LYS A 791 -13.83 -7.88 9.39
C LYS A 791 -13.06 -7.95 10.70
N LYS A 792 -13.13 -6.88 11.49
CA LYS A 792 -12.50 -6.81 12.82
C LYS A 792 -13.12 -7.83 13.79
N TYR A 793 -12.31 -8.32 14.71
CA TYR A 793 -12.76 -9.09 15.86
C TYR A 793 -13.26 -8.17 16.99
N PRO A 794 -14.09 -8.66 17.93
CA PRO A 794 -14.60 -10.03 18.03
C PRO A 794 -15.53 -10.40 16.87
N TYR A 795 -15.63 -11.70 16.56
CA TYR A 795 -16.47 -12.19 15.47
C TYR A 795 -17.94 -11.97 15.82
N LYS A 796 -18.70 -11.44 14.85
CA LYS A 796 -20.13 -11.14 14.97
C LYS A 796 -20.86 -11.86 13.83
N PRO A 797 -21.67 -12.89 14.12
CA PRO A 797 -22.39 -13.64 13.08
C PRO A 797 -23.28 -12.75 12.20
N ASP A 798 -23.91 -11.74 12.80
CA ASP A 798 -24.98 -10.96 12.15
C ASP A 798 -24.47 -9.66 11.51
N ASP A 799 -23.16 -9.43 11.41
CA ASP A 799 -22.63 -8.19 10.84
C ASP A 799 -22.54 -8.21 9.31
N GLY A 800 -23.11 -9.23 8.67
CA GLY A 800 -23.09 -9.42 7.22
C GLY A 800 -21.77 -9.95 6.65
N ARG A 801 -20.82 -10.39 7.49
CA ARG A 801 -19.56 -10.99 7.02
C ARG A 801 -19.74 -12.30 6.24
N GLU A 802 -20.88 -12.96 6.35
CA GLU A 802 -21.18 -14.18 5.58
C GLU A 802 -21.99 -13.89 4.31
N ASN A 803 -22.15 -12.62 3.91
CA ASN A 803 -22.88 -12.26 2.69
C ASN A 803 -22.15 -12.82 1.44
N LEU A 804 -22.85 -13.62 0.65
CA LEU A 804 -22.33 -14.26 -0.56
C LEU A 804 -22.43 -13.36 -1.80
N ASP A 805 -23.32 -12.37 -1.79
CA ASP A 805 -23.56 -11.48 -2.93
C ASP A 805 -22.44 -10.44 -3.10
N ASP A 806 -21.64 -10.24 -2.04
CA ASP A 806 -20.53 -9.29 -2.04
C ASP A 806 -19.29 -9.92 -2.69
N THR A 807 -19.24 -9.89 -4.02
CA THR A 807 -18.24 -10.67 -4.78
C THR A 807 -16.93 -9.94 -5.04
N LEU A 808 -16.74 -8.70 -4.54
CA LEU A 808 -15.56 -7.85 -4.75
C LEU A 808 -14.97 -7.34 -3.43
N VAL A 809 -14.71 -8.26 -2.50
CA VAL A 809 -14.23 -7.97 -1.15
C VAL A 809 -13.10 -8.90 -0.75
N LEU A 810 -12.30 -8.47 0.22
CA LEU A 810 -11.32 -9.31 0.85
C LEU A 810 -12.02 -10.43 1.63
N ARG A 811 -11.82 -11.68 1.20
CA ARG A 811 -12.32 -12.87 1.91
C ARG A 811 -11.22 -13.43 2.80
N VAL A 812 -11.62 -14.00 3.94
CA VAL A 812 -10.67 -14.57 4.90
C VAL A 812 -10.09 -15.87 4.33
N LEU A 813 -8.78 -16.02 4.44
CA LEU A 813 -8.03 -17.24 4.15
C LEU A 813 -7.57 -17.88 5.46
N ARG A 814 -7.66 -19.21 5.56
CA ARG A 814 -7.27 -19.95 6.77
C ARG A 814 -6.26 -21.07 6.48
N GLY A 815 -5.57 -21.53 7.53
CA GLY A 815 -4.71 -22.72 7.51
C GLY A 815 -3.23 -22.49 7.21
N GLY A 816 -2.90 -21.48 6.41
CA GLY A 816 -1.54 -21.36 5.88
C GLY A 816 -1.27 -22.36 4.77
N SER A 817 -0.21 -22.14 3.99
CA SER A 817 0.16 -22.99 2.86
C SER A 817 1.58 -23.56 3.00
N TRP A 818 1.98 -24.37 2.01
CA TRP A 818 3.36 -24.86 1.84
C TRP A 818 4.41 -23.73 1.77
N PHE A 819 4.00 -22.48 1.52
CA PHE A 819 4.87 -21.32 1.36
C PHE A 819 5.14 -20.56 2.67
N VAL A 820 4.26 -20.67 3.68
CA VAL A 820 4.38 -19.90 4.94
C VAL A 820 5.00 -20.73 6.07
N GLY A 821 5.74 -20.08 6.97
CA GLY A 821 6.34 -20.75 8.13
C GLY A 821 5.32 -21.05 9.24
N SER A 822 5.76 -21.71 10.31
CA SER A 822 4.96 -22.09 11.48
C SER A 822 4.08 -20.98 12.08
N ARG A 823 4.50 -19.71 12.00
CA ARG A 823 3.69 -18.57 12.46
C ARG A 823 2.45 -18.31 11.60
N GLY A 824 2.53 -18.55 10.29
CA GLY A 824 1.42 -18.41 9.34
C GLY A 824 0.48 -19.62 9.32
N ALA A 825 0.97 -20.76 9.80
CA ALA A 825 0.22 -22.01 9.91
C ALA A 825 -0.39 -22.19 11.32
N ARG A 826 -0.88 -21.12 11.96
CA ARG A 826 -1.58 -21.19 13.27
C ARG A 826 -3.08 -21.21 13.06
N VAL A 827 -3.83 -21.87 13.96
CA VAL A 827 -5.29 -22.02 13.85
C VAL A 827 -6.02 -20.68 13.80
N SER A 828 -5.58 -19.69 14.59
CA SER A 828 -6.17 -18.35 14.63
C SER A 828 -5.68 -17.40 13.55
N TYR A 829 -4.65 -17.77 12.75
CA TYR A 829 -4.09 -16.85 11.77
C TYR A 829 -5.13 -16.54 10.70
N ARG A 830 -5.27 -15.25 10.37
CA ARG A 830 -6.23 -14.75 9.37
C ARG A 830 -5.48 -14.17 8.19
N GLY A 831 -5.35 -14.95 7.12
CA GLY A 831 -5.01 -14.41 5.81
C GLY A 831 -6.21 -13.68 5.22
N ARG A 832 -5.98 -12.86 4.21
CA ARG A 832 -7.06 -12.25 3.42
C ARG A 832 -6.54 -11.92 2.03
N ASP A 833 -7.40 -12.09 1.05
CA ASP A 833 -7.09 -11.71 -0.33
C ASP A 833 -8.38 -11.37 -1.09
N ASP A 834 -8.24 -10.71 -2.24
CA ASP A 834 -9.36 -10.38 -3.11
C ASP A 834 -10.04 -11.65 -3.61
N SER A 835 -11.37 -11.68 -3.61
CA SER A 835 -12.15 -12.85 -4.02
C SER A 835 -11.78 -13.37 -5.41
N GLY A 836 -11.35 -12.50 -6.34
CA GLY A 836 -10.91 -12.88 -7.69
C GLY A 836 -9.45 -13.35 -7.79
N TYR A 837 -8.65 -13.22 -6.73
CA TYR A 837 -7.23 -13.57 -6.74
C TYR A 837 -7.02 -15.09 -6.87
N ARG A 838 -5.96 -15.48 -7.59
CA ARG A 838 -5.59 -16.88 -7.86
C ARG A 838 -4.09 -17.04 -7.64
N SER A 839 -3.68 -18.12 -6.97
CA SER A 839 -2.26 -18.39 -6.75
C SER A 839 -1.97 -19.88 -6.53
N SER A 840 -0.70 -20.27 -6.66
CA SER A 840 -0.19 -21.65 -6.54
C SER A 840 -0.30 -22.25 -5.13
N TYR A 841 -0.72 -21.44 -4.16
CA TYR A 841 -0.87 -21.82 -2.76
C TYR A 841 -2.28 -21.56 -2.22
N LEU A 842 -3.23 -21.17 -3.07
CA LEU A 842 -4.63 -20.92 -2.72
C LEU A 842 -5.51 -22.05 -3.24
N GLY A 843 -6.24 -22.70 -2.34
CA GLY A 843 -7.22 -23.72 -2.63
C GLY A 843 -8.46 -23.53 -1.74
N PHE A 844 -9.24 -24.60 -1.55
CA PHE A 844 -10.43 -24.52 -0.72
C PHE A 844 -10.88 -25.89 -0.20
N ARG A 845 -11.77 -25.83 0.79
CA ARG A 845 -12.47 -26.95 1.40
C ARG A 845 -13.96 -26.61 1.44
N VAL A 846 -14.80 -27.63 1.56
CA VAL A 846 -16.26 -27.49 1.53
C VAL A 846 -16.90 -27.91 2.84
N VAL A 847 -18.05 -27.33 3.14
CA VAL A 847 -18.94 -27.72 4.24
C VAL A 847 -20.35 -27.98 3.73
N VAL A 848 -21.09 -28.84 4.45
CA VAL A 848 -22.53 -29.01 4.28
C VAL A 848 -23.23 -28.34 5.45
N VAL A 849 -24.05 -27.33 5.14
CA VAL A 849 -24.86 -26.61 6.12
C VAL A 849 -26.29 -27.13 6.08
N ARG A 850 -26.99 -27.12 7.23
CA ARG A 850 -28.36 -27.64 7.31
C ARG A 850 -29.28 -26.70 6.54
N PRO A 851 -30.18 -27.19 5.67
CA PRO A 851 -31.15 -26.32 5.03
C PRO A 851 -31.97 -25.62 6.14
N PRO A 852 -32.28 -24.32 5.98
CA PRO A 852 -33.15 -23.64 6.93
C PRO A 852 -34.46 -24.43 7.03
N SER A 853 -34.91 -24.69 8.26
CA SER A 853 -36.23 -25.26 8.51
C SER A 853 -37.24 -24.45 7.69
N GLN A 854 -37.97 -25.09 6.77
CA GLN A 854 -39.08 -24.41 6.12
C GLN A 854 -40.04 -23.90 7.22
N PRO A 855 -40.56 -22.67 7.08
CA PRO A 855 -41.35 -22.00 8.10
C PRO A 855 -42.61 -22.77 8.49
#